data_AF-A0A1K2H5H4-F1
#
_entry.id   AF-A0A1K2H5H4-F1
#
_cell.length_a   1.000
_cell.length_b   1.000
_cell.length_c   1.000
_cell.angle_alpha   90.00
_cell.angle_beta   90.00
_cell.angle_gamma   90.00
#
_symmetry.space_group_name_H-M   'P 1'
#
loop_
_entity.id
_entity.type
_entity.pdbx_description
1 polymer ?
#
loop_
_entity_poly.entity_id
_entity_poly.type
_entity_poly.pdbx_seq_one_letter_code
_entity_poly.pdbx_strand_id
1 'polypeptide(L)'
;MQFTKSTLAWLVGAAMLAACGSDEDEQPILTGRLLDAEVAGVSWRSSSGLSGVTNAGGEFNFRPGDTVSFQIGGITLGSASGAATLTPKDLLAASSHTDPLVLKLVQLLTTLDQDGNAANGITISAATRSALASAATFSASADAILADVVSKLAARQLDTSNTALISAEDAEAHYLGSLARAESLQILAGMSVQSLLIGGGGKNCSSWSKSNCLGSGSRAEVWANILAKDPAMAGLSEADIQDPDFDASKVSFSYSVTQAKVDAILANPHLSADAKSRFTTTLNDMLSKGTLAQPGAWPFNVFADGNAFYSNASDNDFFGWRDTLDNGVSFDLTADNVAKLREVAFENADHKAQIILISDYLSKTLQPNSGLSSAQLRDAVKATKLDAEGKVAIALTDGLNPMDLAILREGLVVPSALSPRRYELRSTAFLANQASRDIYEQFVAAARAVAGKKPKVVVVTASAENPFWDADINSYALKSAGAEVKWLPISGGLRSALDAGKCDEASLRYTSYANTGSYGGIYHQHLVFPDLAKLQSDYCANPASLYTALEEADGIYFSGGDQARHLESLLSRDSQGKLTVASPELQKLRARFAAGKLVVSGTSAGAAVQGGGLSGDKTIPMLGGGDSYNALKHGFAQGTGPTPDDAGTTAIRYAEGGLGFFGHGIVDTHFSIRTREGRLVRLAKDSGVRYGFGLDENTALATSQVKAGKVSMTVLGAGGVYIADVKHASASVNGAGSYAISGVRTHYLTQGDKAVLDVDSGELSITLHPAKRAMAIVANAVAPSNDTVFEYGSSSYLTLATALASSGASQALGNTSASAGQASPVYQARLYRSNDTQMVRAGAQVAYSNLMLDIAPQALIQASKKPRTAARLREGGRSSRD
;
A
#
# COMPACT_ATOMS: atom_id res chain seq x y z
N MET A 1 1.52 -2.80 -48.83
CA MET A 1 0.15 -2.28 -49.00
C MET A 1 -0.02 -1.08 -48.08
N GLN A 2 -0.76 -0.07 -48.51
CA GLN A 2 -1.13 1.06 -47.65
C GLN A 2 -2.26 0.63 -46.70
N PHE A 3 -2.21 1.07 -45.43
CA PHE A 3 -3.36 1.03 -44.53
C PHE A 3 -3.88 2.45 -44.33
N THR A 4 -5.14 2.66 -44.67
CA THR A 4 -5.84 3.94 -44.55
C THR A 4 -6.55 4.08 -43.21
N LYS A 5 -6.85 5.33 -42.85
CA LYS A 5 -7.55 5.71 -41.60
C LYS A 5 -8.90 4.99 -41.45
N SER A 6 -9.21 4.52 -40.26
CA SER A 6 -10.58 4.17 -39.84
C SER A 6 -11.00 5.05 -38.67
N THR A 7 -12.25 5.53 -38.71
CA THR A 7 -12.83 6.44 -37.72
C THR A 7 -13.32 5.71 -36.48
N LEU A 8 -13.13 6.31 -35.30
CA LEU A 8 -13.72 5.87 -34.05
C LEU A 8 -14.93 6.78 -33.72
N ALA A 9 -16.13 6.22 -33.76
CA ALA A 9 -17.38 6.97 -33.52
C ALA A 9 -17.85 6.81 -32.06
N TRP A 10 -18.39 7.89 -31.49
CA TRP A 10 -18.93 7.90 -30.13
C TRP A 10 -20.33 7.28 -30.06
N LEU A 11 -20.64 6.68 -28.91
CA LEU A 11 -21.99 6.27 -28.51
C LEU A 11 -22.36 6.99 -27.21
N VAL A 12 -23.34 7.89 -27.28
CA VAL A 12 -23.98 8.52 -26.13
C VAL A 12 -25.49 8.30 -26.26
N GLY A 13 -26.09 7.66 -25.27
CA GLY A 13 -27.53 7.39 -25.25
C GLY A 13 -28.32 8.62 -24.81
N ALA A 14 -28.99 9.30 -25.75
CA ALA A 14 -29.90 10.40 -25.44
C ALA A 14 -31.34 9.89 -25.31
N ALA A 15 -31.94 10.05 -24.12
CA ALA A 15 -33.38 9.84 -23.93
C ALA A 15 -34.14 11.12 -24.27
N MET A 16 -34.85 11.13 -25.40
CA MET A 16 -35.66 12.28 -25.82
C MET A 16 -37.03 12.30 -25.14
N LEU A 17 -37.36 13.41 -24.48
CA LEU A 17 -38.73 13.84 -24.20
C LEU A 17 -38.98 15.11 -25.01
N ALA A 18 -39.91 15.04 -25.96
CA ALA A 18 -40.19 16.16 -26.86
C ALA A 18 -41.17 17.15 -26.21
N ALA A 19 -40.70 18.37 -25.98
CA ALA A 19 -41.53 19.55 -25.78
C ALA A 19 -41.24 20.53 -26.93
N CYS A 20 -42.27 20.96 -27.65
CA CYS A 20 -42.11 21.85 -28.80
C CYS A 20 -42.29 23.30 -28.35
N GLY A 21 -41.23 24.10 -28.49
CA GLY A 21 -41.19 25.54 -28.27
C GLY A 21 -40.18 26.15 -29.24
N SER A 22 -40.53 27.29 -29.84
CA SER A 22 -39.75 27.91 -30.92
C SER A 22 -38.92 29.08 -30.39
N ASP A 23 -37.63 28.83 -30.16
CA ASP A 23 -36.57 29.83 -30.05
C ASP A 23 -35.46 29.45 -31.06
N GLU A 24 -34.58 30.40 -31.41
CA GLU A 24 -33.54 30.17 -32.44
C GLU A 24 -32.50 29.12 -31.99
N ASP A 25 -32.03 28.28 -32.92
CA ASP A 25 -31.16 27.11 -32.67
C ASP A 25 -29.76 27.47 -32.10
N GLU A 26 -29.68 27.86 -30.83
CA GLU A 26 -28.43 27.96 -30.08
C GLU A 26 -27.78 26.58 -29.93
N GLN A 27 -26.77 26.30 -30.77
CA GLN A 27 -25.87 25.16 -30.67
C GLN A 27 -25.44 24.91 -29.21
N PRO A 28 -25.55 23.67 -28.69
CA PRO A 28 -25.37 23.40 -27.26
C PRO A 28 -23.96 23.76 -26.80
N ILE A 29 -23.86 24.38 -25.62
CA ILE A 29 -22.57 24.66 -24.99
C ILE A 29 -22.00 23.34 -24.45
N LEU A 30 -20.82 22.97 -24.93
CA LEU A 30 -20.02 21.84 -24.49
C LEU A 30 -18.87 22.32 -23.62
N THR A 31 -18.41 21.47 -22.72
CA THR A 31 -17.22 21.71 -21.89
C THR A 31 -16.06 20.84 -22.39
N GLY A 32 -14.89 21.44 -22.53
CA GLY A 32 -13.62 20.77 -22.85
C GLY A 32 -12.57 21.08 -21.78
N ARG A 33 -11.45 20.35 -21.80
CA ARG A 33 -10.33 20.55 -20.85
C ARG A 33 -9.02 20.85 -21.56
N LEU A 34 -8.28 21.84 -21.06
CA LEU A 34 -6.88 22.07 -21.43
C LEU A 34 -5.99 21.15 -20.58
N LEU A 35 -5.26 20.25 -21.25
CA LEU A 35 -4.52 19.15 -20.63
C LEU A 35 -3.00 19.24 -20.89
N ASP A 36 -2.31 19.60 -19.81
CA ASP A 36 -0.89 19.40 -19.51
C ASP A 36 -0.80 19.12 -17.99
N ALA A 37 -1.51 18.05 -17.56
CA ALA A 37 -2.35 18.03 -16.35
C ALA A 37 -3.48 19.09 -16.41
N GLU A 38 -4.35 19.14 -15.41
CA GLU A 38 -5.48 20.06 -15.38
C GLU A 38 -4.98 21.52 -15.26
N VAL A 39 -4.97 22.27 -16.38
CA VAL A 39 -4.36 23.61 -16.45
C VAL A 39 -5.37 24.71 -16.08
N ALA A 40 -5.38 25.12 -14.83
CA ALA A 40 -6.21 26.18 -14.28
C ALA A 40 -5.62 27.59 -14.50
N GLY A 41 -6.48 28.60 -14.57
CA GLY A 41 -6.07 30.00 -14.62
C GLY A 41 -5.70 30.55 -16.00
N VAL A 42 -5.84 29.78 -17.09
CA VAL A 42 -5.58 30.23 -18.47
C VAL A 42 -6.82 30.92 -19.04
N SER A 43 -6.67 32.13 -19.58
CA SER A 43 -7.76 32.86 -20.25
C SER A 43 -8.09 32.21 -21.58
N TRP A 44 -9.37 32.07 -21.92
CA TRP A 44 -9.81 31.46 -23.19
C TRP A 44 -10.92 32.27 -23.87
N ARG A 45 -10.98 32.20 -25.20
CA ARG A 45 -12.03 32.81 -26.06
C ARG A 45 -12.37 31.89 -27.21
N SER A 46 -13.65 31.75 -27.53
CA SER A 46 -14.17 31.00 -28.67
C SER A 46 -14.59 31.93 -29.82
N SER A 47 -14.69 31.38 -31.04
CA SER A 47 -15.24 32.10 -32.20
C SER A 47 -16.71 32.50 -32.06
N SER A 48 -17.51 31.76 -31.28
CA SER A 48 -18.91 32.06 -30.95
C SER A 48 -19.07 33.15 -29.88
N GLY A 49 -17.97 33.72 -29.38
CA GLY A 49 -17.97 34.82 -28.42
C GLY A 49 -17.99 34.40 -26.94
N LEU A 50 -18.16 33.10 -26.64
CA LEU A 50 -17.94 32.59 -25.28
C LEU A 50 -16.49 32.86 -24.85
N SER A 51 -16.28 33.28 -23.60
CA SER A 51 -14.94 33.51 -23.04
C SER A 51 -14.92 33.31 -21.54
N GLY A 52 -13.73 33.09 -20.98
CA GLY A 52 -13.55 32.88 -19.55
C GLY A 52 -12.10 32.61 -19.15
N VAL A 53 -11.94 31.93 -18.02
CA VAL A 53 -10.66 31.42 -17.51
C VAL A 53 -10.86 29.94 -17.16
N THR A 54 -9.85 29.09 -17.36
CA THR A 54 -9.95 27.67 -17.02
C THR A 54 -10.06 27.46 -15.51
N ASN A 55 -10.93 26.54 -15.10
CA ASN A 55 -11.12 26.19 -13.68
C ASN A 55 -10.07 25.17 -13.20
N ALA A 56 -10.18 24.71 -11.94
CA ALA A 56 -9.28 23.72 -11.34
C ALA A 56 -9.23 22.35 -12.06
N GLY A 57 -10.20 22.03 -12.92
CA GLY A 57 -10.20 20.85 -13.80
C GLY A 57 -9.66 21.13 -15.21
N GLY A 58 -9.10 22.32 -15.46
CA GLY A 58 -8.67 22.78 -16.78
C GLY A 58 -9.83 23.16 -17.72
N GLU A 59 -11.05 23.31 -17.21
CA GLU A 59 -12.27 23.33 -18.06
C GLU A 59 -12.56 24.68 -18.72
N PHE A 60 -12.96 24.63 -19.99
CA PHE A 60 -13.41 25.75 -20.81
C PHE A 60 -14.71 25.38 -21.56
N ASN A 61 -15.47 26.36 -22.02
CA ASN A 61 -16.73 26.14 -22.75
C ASN A 61 -16.63 26.53 -24.23
N PHE A 62 -17.30 25.77 -25.10
CA PHE A 62 -17.31 25.99 -26.56
C PHE A 62 -18.61 25.45 -27.18
N ARG A 63 -18.97 25.91 -28.38
CA ARG A 63 -20.06 25.30 -29.18
C ARG A 63 -19.48 24.41 -30.29
N PRO A 64 -20.20 23.39 -30.78
CA PRO A 64 -19.76 22.57 -31.92
C PRO A 64 -19.28 23.41 -33.10
N GLY A 65 -18.03 23.17 -33.54
CA GLY A 65 -17.39 23.90 -34.64
C GLY A 65 -16.61 25.16 -34.24
N ASP A 66 -16.59 25.55 -32.95
CA ASP A 66 -15.77 26.66 -32.50
C ASP A 66 -14.27 26.44 -32.69
N THR A 67 -13.54 27.51 -33.01
CA THR A 67 -12.10 27.62 -32.68
C THR A 67 -11.97 28.29 -31.32
N VAL A 68 -11.17 27.71 -30.42
CA VAL A 68 -10.88 28.24 -29.07
C VAL A 68 -9.41 28.62 -28.96
N SER A 69 -9.16 29.87 -28.55
CA SER A 69 -7.83 30.46 -28.38
C SER A 69 -7.52 30.68 -26.89
N PHE A 70 -6.28 30.43 -26.49
CA PHE A 70 -5.83 30.43 -25.08
C PHE A 70 -4.69 31.43 -24.83
N GLN A 71 -4.66 32.06 -23.65
CA GLN A 71 -3.75 33.15 -23.31
C GLN A 71 -3.41 33.19 -21.80
N ILE A 72 -2.15 33.51 -21.47
CA ILE A 72 -1.69 33.85 -20.11
C ILE A 72 -1.22 35.30 -20.11
N GLY A 73 -1.89 36.16 -19.36
CA GLY A 73 -1.58 37.61 -19.38
C GLY A 73 -1.81 38.19 -20.77
N GLY A 74 -0.77 38.73 -21.39
CA GLY A 74 -0.75 39.15 -22.79
C GLY A 74 -0.23 38.09 -23.77
N ILE A 75 0.25 36.94 -23.27
CA ILE A 75 0.91 35.89 -24.08
C ILE A 75 -0.15 34.93 -24.65
N THR A 76 -0.45 35.05 -25.94
CA THR A 76 -1.28 34.09 -26.68
C THR A 76 -0.52 32.77 -26.83
N LEU A 77 -1.06 31.67 -26.27
CA LEU A 77 -0.44 30.35 -26.29
C LEU A 77 -0.64 29.65 -27.65
N GLY A 78 -1.85 29.76 -28.20
CA GLY A 78 -2.26 29.08 -29.43
C GLY A 78 -3.78 28.94 -29.51
N SER A 79 -4.27 28.17 -30.49
CA SER A 79 -5.70 27.98 -30.75
C SER A 79 -5.99 26.67 -31.48
N ALA A 80 -7.10 26.00 -31.14
CA ALA A 80 -7.52 24.76 -31.77
C ALA A 80 -9.04 24.68 -31.95
N SER A 81 -9.52 23.76 -32.80
CA SER A 81 -10.95 23.42 -32.88
C SER A 81 -11.41 22.85 -31.53
N GLY A 82 -12.52 23.34 -30.99
CA GLY A 82 -13.07 22.92 -29.71
C GLY A 82 -13.33 21.41 -29.64
N ALA A 83 -12.87 20.79 -28.55
CA ALA A 83 -12.93 19.36 -28.30
C ALA A 83 -13.00 19.09 -26.79
N ALA A 84 -13.40 17.87 -26.40
CA ALA A 84 -13.48 17.46 -25.00
C ALA A 84 -12.12 17.53 -24.27
N THR A 85 -11.03 17.33 -24.99
CA THR A 85 -9.65 17.55 -24.51
C THR A 85 -8.87 18.30 -25.58
N LEU A 86 -8.12 19.32 -25.18
CA LEU A 86 -7.11 20.02 -25.98
C LEU A 86 -5.78 20.01 -25.25
N THR A 87 -4.67 19.82 -25.97
CA THR A 87 -3.33 19.75 -25.40
C THR A 87 -2.43 20.86 -25.98
N PRO A 88 -1.27 21.18 -25.35
CA PRO A 88 -0.24 22.04 -25.93
C PRO A 88 0.14 21.71 -27.38
N LYS A 89 0.11 20.44 -27.78
CA LYS A 89 0.32 20.01 -29.17
C LYS A 89 -0.77 20.56 -30.10
N ASP A 90 -2.03 20.47 -29.68
CA ASP A 90 -3.17 20.83 -30.52
C ASP A 90 -3.30 22.36 -30.66
N LEU A 91 -3.00 23.11 -29.59
CA LEU A 91 -2.96 24.58 -29.61
C LEU A 91 -1.90 25.14 -30.59
N LEU A 92 -0.82 24.38 -30.81
CA LEU A 92 0.28 24.72 -31.73
C LEU A 92 0.16 24.02 -33.09
N ALA A 93 -0.93 23.26 -33.32
CA ALA A 93 -1.14 22.41 -34.51
C ALA A 93 0.03 21.45 -34.84
N ALA A 94 0.77 21.02 -33.82
CA ALA A 94 2.00 20.24 -33.97
C ALA A 94 1.72 18.75 -34.26
N SER A 95 2.67 18.08 -34.92
CA SER A 95 2.56 16.67 -35.30
C SER A 95 2.88 15.69 -34.17
N SER A 96 3.65 16.10 -33.16
CA SER A 96 4.07 15.29 -32.01
C SER A 96 3.89 16.00 -30.68
N HIS A 97 3.65 15.24 -29.61
CA HIS A 97 3.70 15.74 -28.23
C HIS A 97 5.14 16.11 -27.81
N THR A 98 6.15 15.55 -28.49
CA THR A 98 7.59 15.80 -28.27
C THR A 98 8.19 16.81 -29.26
N ASP A 99 7.35 17.62 -29.93
CA ASP A 99 7.83 18.71 -30.77
C ASP A 99 8.54 19.77 -29.92
N PRO A 100 9.70 20.32 -30.33
CA PRO A 100 10.46 21.29 -29.52
C PRO A 100 9.69 22.56 -29.13
N LEU A 101 8.71 23.00 -29.92
CA LEU A 101 7.88 24.16 -29.58
C LEU A 101 6.78 23.78 -28.57
N VAL A 102 6.25 22.56 -28.67
CA VAL A 102 5.30 21.99 -27.71
C VAL A 102 5.97 21.81 -26.35
N LEU A 103 7.17 21.24 -26.31
CA LEU A 103 7.92 21.08 -25.06
C LEU A 103 8.27 22.44 -24.42
N LYS A 104 8.56 23.48 -25.20
CA LYS A 104 8.71 24.85 -24.65
C LYS A 104 7.41 25.41 -24.05
N LEU A 105 6.24 25.08 -24.63
CA LEU A 105 4.94 25.49 -24.06
C LEU A 105 4.66 24.75 -22.75
N VAL A 106 4.96 23.45 -22.67
CA VAL A 106 4.91 22.66 -21.43
C VAL A 106 5.87 23.21 -20.38
N GLN A 107 7.12 23.56 -20.75
CA GLN A 107 8.07 24.22 -19.85
C GLN A 107 7.52 25.56 -19.33
N LEU A 108 6.83 26.35 -20.16
CA LEU A 108 6.18 27.57 -19.70
C LEU A 108 5.09 27.27 -18.66
N LEU A 109 4.17 26.35 -18.96
CA LEU A 109 3.05 26.00 -18.07
C LEU A 109 3.53 25.45 -16.73
N THR A 110 4.42 24.46 -16.75
CA THR A 110 5.00 23.83 -15.55
C THR A 110 5.86 24.77 -14.72
N THR A 111 6.53 25.75 -15.34
CA THR A 111 7.33 26.77 -14.62
C THR A 111 6.45 27.83 -13.95
N LEU A 112 5.33 28.20 -14.58
CA LEU A 112 4.41 29.22 -14.05
C LEU A 112 3.40 28.71 -13.01
N ASP A 113 3.41 27.40 -12.73
CA ASP A 113 2.57 26.76 -11.72
C ASP A 113 2.79 27.34 -10.31
N GLN A 114 1.71 27.59 -9.56
CA GLN A 114 1.77 28.35 -8.31
C GLN A 114 2.49 27.61 -7.18
N ASP A 115 2.24 26.31 -6.97
CA ASP A 115 2.89 25.56 -5.87
C ASP A 115 4.20 24.87 -6.29
N GLY A 116 4.47 24.76 -7.59
CA GLY A 116 5.69 24.18 -8.16
C GLY A 116 5.61 22.65 -8.32
N ASN A 117 4.42 22.08 -8.25
CA ASN A 117 4.17 20.64 -8.28
C ASN A 117 3.06 20.30 -9.29
N ALA A 118 3.33 20.62 -10.56
CA ALA A 118 2.46 20.37 -11.72
C ALA A 118 1.79 18.97 -11.77
N ALA A 119 2.41 17.96 -11.16
CA ALA A 119 1.85 16.62 -11.00
C ALA A 119 0.56 16.53 -10.16
N ASN A 120 0.15 17.61 -9.48
CA ASN A 120 -1.14 17.73 -8.77
C ASN A 120 -2.21 18.54 -9.53
N GLY A 121 -1.86 19.08 -10.69
CA GLY A 121 -2.58 20.12 -11.45
C GLY A 121 -1.62 21.29 -11.77
N ILE A 122 -1.96 22.16 -12.72
CA ILE A 122 -1.18 23.40 -12.98
C ILE A 122 -2.06 24.61 -12.67
N THR A 123 -1.64 25.49 -11.75
CA THR A 123 -2.40 26.68 -11.35
C THR A 123 -1.70 27.97 -11.76
N ILE A 124 -2.22 28.65 -12.79
CA ILE A 124 -1.69 29.95 -13.24
C ILE A 124 -2.38 31.11 -12.50
N SER A 125 -1.72 31.61 -11.45
CA SER A 125 -2.19 32.69 -10.57
C SER A 125 -2.60 33.98 -11.31
N ALA A 126 -3.55 34.72 -10.72
CA ALA A 126 -3.95 36.05 -11.20
C ALA A 126 -2.82 37.09 -11.11
N ALA A 127 -1.92 36.97 -10.13
CA ALA A 127 -0.73 37.81 -10.02
C ALA A 127 0.27 37.47 -11.15
N THR A 128 0.54 36.19 -11.37
CA THR A 128 1.38 35.70 -12.49
C THR A 128 0.85 36.14 -13.86
N ARG A 129 -0.47 36.06 -14.10
CA ARG A 129 -1.09 36.63 -15.32
C ARG A 129 -0.88 38.15 -15.45
N SER A 130 -0.96 38.88 -14.35
CA SER A 130 -0.77 40.35 -14.35
C SER A 130 0.69 40.75 -14.60
N ALA A 131 1.64 39.98 -14.06
CA ALA A 131 3.08 40.17 -14.28
C ALA A 131 3.53 39.87 -15.72
N LEU A 132 2.72 39.11 -16.47
CA LEU A 132 2.93 38.70 -17.88
C LEU A 132 1.99 39.42 -18.86
N ALA A 133 1.54 40.64 -18.53
CA ALA A 133 0.58 41.41 -19.33
C ALA A 133 1.11 41.88 -20.72
N SER A 134 2.41 41.77 -21.00
CA SER A 134 3.01 42.12 -22.29
C SER A 134 2.45 41.28 -23.43
N ALA A 135 1.98 41.94 -24.50
CA ALA A 135 1.40 41.26 -25.66
C ALA A 135 2.47 40.48 -26.45
N ALA A 136 2.30 39.16 -26.55
CA ALA A 136 3.20 38.27 -27.29
C ALA A 136 2.42 37.08 -27.88
N THR A 137 3.01 36.39 -28.86
CA THR A 137 2.49 35.11 -29.40
C THR A 137 3.53 34.03 -29.19
N PHE A 138 3.16 32.95 -28.52
CA PHE A 138 4.10 31.95 -28.04
C PHE A 138 4.93 31.33 -29.16
N SER A 139 4.29 30.94 -30.27
CA SER A 139 4.95 30.23 -31.38
C SER A 139 6.15 30.98 -31.98
N ALA A 140 6.01 32.29 -32.24
CA ALA A 140 7.04 33.11 -32.86
C ALA A 140 8.03 33.74 -31.86
N SER A 141 7.82 33.54 -30.55
CA SER A 141 8.59 34.25 -29.51
C SER A 141 8.94 33.40 -28.28
N ALA A 142 8.80 32.07 -28.37
CA ALA A 142 8.96 31.14 -27.25
C ALA A 142 10.25 31.37 -26.44
N ASP A 143 11.41 31.46 -27.10
CA ASP A 143 12.69 31.67 -26.41
C ASP A 143 12.79 33.04 -25.71
N ALA A 144 12.20 34.09 -26.29
CA ALA A 144 12.15 35.41 -25.66
C ALA A 144 11.18 35.45 -24.47
N ILE A 145 10.06 34.72 -24.56
CA ILE A 145 9.08 34.55 -23.48
C ILE A 145 9.68 33.76 -22.32
N LEU A 146 10.38 32.65 -22.59
CA LEU A 146 11.06 31.88 -21.55
C LEU A 146 12.20 32.68 -20.89
N ALA A 147 12.92 33.52 -21.65
CA ALA A 147 13.92 34.43 -21.09
C ALA A 147 13.31 35.53 -20.19
N ASP A 148 12.18 36.14 -20.57
CA ASP A 148 11.44 37.09 -19.73
C ASP A 148 10.92 36.42 -18.44
N VAL A 149 10.37 35.21 -18.55
CA VAL A 149 9.95 34.40 -17.39
C VAL A 149 11.13 34.12 -16.46
N VAL A 150 12.29 33.68 -16.98
CA VAL A 150 13.51 33.48 -16.16
C VAL A 150 13.95 34.78 -15.46
N SER A 151 13.89 35.92 -16.15
CA SER A 151 14.19 37.23 -15.55
C SER A 151 13.22 37.58 -14.42
N LYS A 152 11.92 37.32 -14.61
CA LYS A 152 10.86 37.57 -13.63
C LYS A 152 10.90 36.61 -12.44
N LEU A 153 11.30 35.34 -12.62
CA LEU A 153 11.59 34.40 -11.53
C LEU A 153 12.74 34.89 -10.66
N ALA A 154 13.87 35.26 -11.29
CA ALA A 154 15.04 35.79 -10.58
C ALA A 154 14.72 37.09 -9.82
N ALA A 155 13.86 37.94 -10.38
CA ALA A 155 13.36 39.15 -9.74
C ALA A 155 12.17 38.95 -8.78
N ARG A 156 11.72 37.70 -8.54
CA ARG A 156 10.54 37.34 -7.71
C ARG A 156 9.26 38.12 -8.08
N GLN A 157 9.05 38.36 -9.37
CA GLN A 157 7.88 39.06 -9.92
C GLN A 157 6.72 38.12 -10.29
N LEU A 158 6.89 36.80 -10.16
CA LEU A 158 5.87 35.79 -10.43
C LEU A 158 5.43 35.12 -9.12
N ASP A 159 4.14 34.82 -9.03
CA ASP A 159 3.52 34.12 -7.91
C ASP A 159 3.60 32.61 -8.18
N THR A 160 4.76 32.05 -7.86
CA THR A 160 5.12 30.63 -8.00
C THR A 160 6.21 30.26 -7.00
N SER A 161 6.18 29.02 -6.48
CA SER A 161 7.27 28.43 -5.70
C SER A 161 8.54 28.17 -6.53
N ASN A 162 8.43 28.03 -7.86
CA ASN A 162 9.56 27.77 -8.74
C ASN A 162 10.57 28.92 -8.70
N THR A 163 11.86 28.57 -8.75
CA THR A 163 12.98 29.54 -8.70
C THR A 163 13.80 29.60 -9.99
N ALA A 164 13.54 28.69 -10.92
CA ALA A 164 14.20 28.56 -12.21
C ALA A 164 13.21 27.95 -13.23
N LEU A 165 13.59 27.99 -14.52
CA LEU A 165 12.86 27.31 -15.59
C LEU A 165 12.94 25.78 -15.40
N ILE A 166 11.80 25.10 -15.47
CA ILE A 166 11.73 23.62 -15.45
C ILE A 166 12.47 23.05 -16.67
N SER A 167 13.22 21.96 -16.50
CA SER A 167 14.02 21.39 -17.58
C SER A 167 13.12 20.81 -18.68
N ALA A 168 13.65 20.72 -19.90
CA ALA A 168 12.90 20.13 -21.02
C ALA A 168 12.61 18.63 -20.80
N GLU A 169 13.44 17.92 -20.03
CA GLU A 169 13.26 16.50 -19.71
C GLU A 169 12.18 16.29 -18.62
N ASP A 170 12.12 17.18 -17.62
CA ASP A 170 11.08 17.16 -16.58
C ASP A 170 9.72 17.61 -17.14
N ALA A 171 9.72 18.58 -18.06
CA ALA A 171 8.54 18.98 -18.82
C ALA A 171 8.04 17.84 -19.72
N GLU A 172 8.92 17.21 -20.52
CA GLU A 172 8.57 16.01 -21.31
C GLU A 172 8.01 14.90 -20.40
N ALA A 173 8.62 14.66 -19.23
CA ALA A 173 8.14 13.68 -18.25
C ALA A 173 6.72 13.96 -17.77
N HIS A 174 6.46 15.19 -17.32
CA HIS A 174 5.17 15.64 -16.79
C HIS A 174 4.05 15.50 -17.83
N TYR A 175 4.29 16.03 -19.04
CA TYR A 175 3.29 16.04 -20.10
C TYR A 175 2.96 14.61 -20.59
N LEU A 176 3.97 13.78 -20.83
CA LEU A 176 3.76 12.39 -21.25
C LEU A 176 3.08 11.56 -20.16
N GLY A 177 3.40 11.81 -18.88
CA GLY A 177 2.72 11.20 -17.72
C GLY A 177 1.25 11.61 -17.62
N SER A 178 0.95 12.89 -17.89
CA SER A 178 -0.41 13.45 -17.89
C SER A 178 -1.28 12.92 -19.04
N LEU A 179 -0.70 12.74 -20.23
CA LEU A 179 -1.38 12.08 -21.36
C LEU A 179 -1.67 10.60 -21.04
N ALA A 180 -0.71 9.89 -20.45
CA ALA A 180 -0.89 8.50 -20.04
C ALA A 180 -1.93 8.34 -18.91
N ARG A 181 -2.01 9.31 -17.98
CA ARG A 181 -3.07 9.40 -16.97
C ARG A 181 -4.44 9.52 -17.63
N ALA A 182 -4.59 10.48 -18.55
CA ALA A 182 -5.86 10.72 -19.24
C ALA A 182 -6.31 9.50 -20.06
N GLU A 183 -5.41 8.79 -20.74
CA GLU A 183 -5.77 7.56 -21.46
C GLU A 183 -6.20 6.46 -20.46
N SER A 184 -5.47 6.23 -19.35
CA SER A 184 -5.90 5.28 -18.29
C SER A 184 -7.31 5.60 -17.78
N LEU A 185 -7.60 6.86 -17.44
CA LEU A 185 -8.92 7.27 -16.95
C LEU A 185 -10.03 7.06 -18.01
N GLN A 186 -9.75 7.35 -19.29
CA GLN A 186 -10.70 7.13 -20.39
C GLN A 186 -10.97 5.63 -20.63
N ILE A 187 -9.95 4.78 -20.53
CA ILE A 187 -10.10 3.32 -20.64
C ILE A 187 -10.99 2.81 -19.52
N LEU A 188 -10.71 3.21 -18.27
CA LEU A 188 -11.47 2.77 -17.09
C LEU A 188 -12.94 3.18 -17.16
N ALA A 189 -13.25 4.40 -17.63
CA ALA A 189 -14.62 4.85 -17.87
C ALA A 189 -15.37 4.01 -18.93
N GLY A 190 -14.66 3.43 -19.91
CA GLY A 190 -15.23 2.52 -20.92
C GLY A 190 -15.19 1.03 -20.55
N MET A 191 -14.65 0.68 -19.38
CA MET A 191 -14.32 -0.69 -18.98
C MET A 191 -15.26 -1.19 -17.89
N SER A 192 -15.75 -2.41 -18.03
CA SER A 192 -16.51 -3.10 -16.99
C SER A 192 -15.57 -3.58 -15.88
N VAL A 193 -15.02 -2.64 -15.10
CA VAL A 193 -14.08 -2.88 -14.00
C VAL A 193 -14.71 -3.82 -12.97
N GLN A 194 -13.94 -4.82 -12.55
CA GLN A 194 -14.36 -5.86 -11.60
C GLN A 194 -13.51 -5.85 -10.31
N SER A 195 -12.18 -5.71 -10.44
CA SER A 195 -11.28 -5.63 -9.29
C SER A 195 -10.26 -4.50 -9.45
N LEU A 196 -9.94 -3.80 -8.34
CA LEU A 196 -8.76 -2.93 -8.21
C LEU A 196 -7.83 -3.49 -7.13
N LEU A 197 -6.74 -4.11 -7.57
CA LEU A 197 -5.62 -4.48 -6.71
C LEU A 197 -4.75 -3.25 -6.50
N ILE A 198 -4.45 -2.85 -5.25
CA ILE A 198 -3.59 -1.69 -4.94
C ILE A 198 -2.34 -2.19 -4.18
N GLY A 199 -1.15 -1.85 -4.67
CA GLY A 199 0.10 -2.39 -4.11
C GLY A 199 0.51 -1.85 -2.75
N GLY A 200 -0.13 -0.78 -2.26
CA GLY A 200 0.13 -0.17 -0.97
C GLY A 200 -0.03 1.34 -1.01
N GLY A 201 0.06 2.01 0.13
CA GLY A 201 0.09 3.47 0.24
C GLY A 201 0.07 3.94 1.69
N GLY A 202 0.81 4.99 2.01
CA GLY A 202 0.96 5.48 3.39
C GLY A 202 -0.29 6.18 3.96
N LYS A 203 -0.30 6.46 5.27
CA LYS A 203 -1.30 7.32 5.95
C LYS A 203 -1.11 8.82 5.64
N ASN A 204 -1.08 9.13 4.34
CA ASN A 204 -1.05 10.48 3.76
C ASN A 204 -2.41 11.19 3.89
N CYS A 205 -2.37 12.50 4.11
CA CYS A 205 -3.51 13.38 4.41
C CYS A 205 -4.58 12.76 5.33
N SER A 206 -4.21 12.54 6.59
CA SER A 206 -5.12 12.10 7.66
C SER A 206 -5.16 13.12 8.80
N SER A 207 -6.10 13.00 9.73
CA SER A 207 -6.20 13.92 10.87
C SER A 207 -4.92 13.91 11.72
N TRP A 208 -4.22 12.78 11.80
CA TRP A 208 -2.90 12.69 12.44
C TRP A 208 -1.76 13.41 11.67
N SER A 209 -1.90 13.68 10.36
CA SER A 209 -0.82 14.28 9.58
C SER A 209 -1.27 15.09 8.36
N LYS A 210 -0.80 16.35 8.29
CA LYS A 210 -0.90 17.19 7.09
C LYS A 210 0.02 16.77 5.95
N SER A 211 0.89 15.77 6.13
CA SER A 211 1.81 15.30 5.10
C SER A 211 1.03 14.81 3.87
N ASN A 212 1.38 15.36 2.71
CA ASN A 212 0.69 15.10 1.43
C ASN A 212 -0.81 15.50 1.42
N CYS A 213 -1.24 16.44 2.27
CA CYS A 213 -2.45 17.24 2.01
C CYS A 213 -2.14 18.40 1.05
N LEU A 214 -3.15 18.85 0.31
CA LEU A 214 -3.17 20.16 -0.35
C LEU A 214 -3.44 21.28 0.65
N GLY A 215 -2.73 22.40 0.49
CA GLY A 215 -2.84 23.60 1.32
C GLY A 215 -1.58 23.88 2.14
N SER A 216 -1.30 25.16 2.37
CA SER A 216 -0.21 25.66 3.20
C SER A 216 -0.66 25.94 4.65
N GLY A 217 0.29 25.95 5.58
CA GLY A 217 0.04 26.22 7.01
C GLY A 217 0.42 25.07 7.96
N SER A 218 -0.04 25.17 9.20
CA SER A 218 0.04 24.15 10.26
C SER A 218 -0.94 22.98 10.01
N ARG A 219 -0.92 21.95 10.88
CA ARG A 219 -1.91 20.86 10.83
C ARG A 219 -3.34 21.40 10.97
N ALA A 220 -3.55 22.31 11.92
CA ALA A 220 -4.86 22.87 12.24
C ALA A 220 -5.41 23.71 11.08
N GLU A 221 -4.63 24.65 10.53
CA GLU A 221 -5.07 25.47 9.39
C GLU A 221 -5.47 24.63 8.17
N VAL A 222 -4.70 23.58 7.86
CA VAL A 222 -5.02 22.63 6.79
C VAL A 222 -6.31 21.85 7.12
N TRP A 223 -6.46 21.31 8.34
CA TRP A 223 -7.62 20.49 8.70
C TRP A 223 -8.91 21.28 8.91
N ALA A 224 -8.86 22.50 9.47
CA ALA A 224 -9.99 23.41 9.49
C ALA A 224 -10.48 23.74 8.07
N ASN A 225 -9.55 23.94 7.11
CA ASN A 225 -9.88 24.14 5.71
C ASN A 225 -10.48 22.87 5.05
N ILE A 226 -10.00 21.68 5.39
CA ILE A 226 -10.56 20.40 4.89
C ILE A 226 -11.97 20.18 5.43
N LEU A 227 -12.17 20.28 6.75
CA LEU A 227 -13.47 20.13 7.42
C LEU A 227 -14.53 21.10 6.86
N ALA A 228 -14.12 22.32 6.50
CA ALA A 228 -15.00 23.34 5.93
C ALA A 228 -15.32 23.15 4.43
N LYS A 229 -14.63 22.26 3.70
CA LYS A 229 -14.73 22.15 2.23
C LYS A 229 -14.96 20.73 1.69
N ASP A 230 -14.62 19.67 2.42
CA ASP A 230 -14.92 18.30 2.02
C ASP A 230 -16.36 17.92 2.45
N PRO A 231 -17.30 17.68 1.50
CA PRO A 231 -18.68 17.34 1.85
C PRO A 231 -18.81 16.02 2.62
N ALA A 232 -17.80 15.15 2.63
CA ALA A 232 -17.77 13.93 3.42
C ALA A 232 -17.58 14.17 4.92
N MET A 233 -17.18 15.39 5.32
CA MET A 233 -16.88 15.78 6.71
C MET A 233 -17.84 16.86 7.24
N ALA A 234 -18.87 17.20 6.46
CA ALA A 234 -19.84 18.23 6.82
C ALA A 234 -20.51 17.93 8.18
N GLY A 235 -20.39 18.88 9.11
CA GLY A 235 -20.90 18.76 10.49
C GLY A 235 -19.86 18.32 11.53
N LEU A 236 -18.61 18.03 11.14
CA LEU A 236 -17.50 17.75 12.05
C LEU A 236 -16.65 19.00 12.32
N SER A 237 -16.00 19.04 13.49
CA SER A 237 -15.10 20.10 13.95
C SER A 237 -13.73 19.55 14.37
N GLU A 238 -12.77 20.42 14.69
CA GLU A 238 -11.47 19.98 15.22
C GLU A 238 -11.57 19.26 16.58
N ALA A 239 -12.67 19.44 17.34
CA ALA A 239 -12.88 18.74 18.59
C ALA A 239 -13.22 17.25 18.39
N ASP A 240 -13.80 16.90 17.23
CA ASP A 240 -14.26 15.55 16.87
C ASP A 240 -13.15 14.68 16.25
N ILE A 241 -12.03 15.27 15.80
CA ILE A 241 -10.96 14.54 15.11
C ILE A 241 -9.82 14.17 16.07
N GLN A 242 -9.18 13.02 15.81
CA GLN A 242 -7.97 12.64 16.54
C GLN A 242 -6.80 13.54 16.14
N ASP A 243 -6.07 14.01 17.14
CA ASP A 243 -4.79 14.72 17.01
C ASP A 243 -3.62 13.71 16.90
N PRO A 244 -2.39 14.16 16.59
CA PRO A 244 -1.24 13.27 16.40
C PRO A 244 -0.71 12.63 17.70
N ASP A 245 -1.14 13.14 18.86
CA ASP A 245 -0.70 12.66 20.18
C ASP A 245 -1.59 11.51 20.70
N PHE A 246 -2.77 11.31 20.10
CA PHE A 246 -3.66 10.20 20.39
C PHE A 246 -3.17 8.89 19.75
N ASP A 247 -2.72 7.95 20.59
CA ASP A 247 -2.40 6.57 20.19
C ASP A 247 -3.34 5.58 20.90
N ALA A 248 -4.23 4.95 20.11
CA ALA A 248 -5.20 3.96 20.58
C ALA A 248 -4.57 2.69 21.21
N SER A 249 -3.30 2.40 20.90
CA SER A 249 -2.54 1.29 21.51
C SER A 249 -1.94 1.64 22.88
N LYS A 250 -1.79 2.94 23.19
CA LYS A 250 -1.18 3.44 24.43
C LYS A 250 -2.19 3.94 25.47
N VAL A 251 -3.50 3.80 25.20
CA VAL A 251 -4.56 4.20 26.14
C VAL A 251 -4.39 3.45 27.47
N SER A 252 -4.27 4.20 28.56
CA SER A 252 -4.14 3.64 29.91
C SER A 252 -5.52 3.36 30.50
N PHE A 253 -5.67 2.19 31.13
CA PHE A 253 -6.91 1.76 31.78
C PHE A 253 -6.68 1.56 33.28
N SER A 254 -7.67 1.93 34.08
CA SER A 254 -7.69 1.59 35.50
C SER A 254 -8.26 0.19 35.70
N TYR A 255 -7.79 -0.50 36.73
CA TYR A 255 -8.26 -1.83 37.11
C TYR A 255 -8.62 -1.85 38.60
N SER A 256 -9.42 -2.83 39.02
CA SER A 256 -9.74 -3.06 40.43
C SER A 256 -10.03 -4.53 40.68
N VAL A 257 -9.56 -5.04 41.83
CA VAL A 257 -9.82 -6.43 42.25
C VAL A 257 -10.91 -6.42 43.31
N THR A 258 -12.05 -7.03 43.02
CA THR A 258 -13.20 -7.19 43.94
C THR A 258 -13.66 -8.64 43.92
N GLN A 259 -14.29 -9.12 44.99
CA GLN A 259 -14.72 -10.53 45.08
C GLN A 259 -15.55 -10.95 43.86
N ALA A 260 -16.57 -10.15 43.51
CA ALA A 260 -17.43 -10.42 42.35
C ALA A 260 -16.67 -10.49 41.00
N LYS A 261 -15.58 -9.73 40.83
CA LYS A 261 -14.72 -9.82 39.65
C LYS A 261 -13.88 -11.09 39.64
N VAL A 262 -13.30 -11.44 40.79
CA VAL A 262 -12.51 -12.68 40.94
C VAL A 262 -13.40 -13.91 40.73
N ASP A 263 -14.60 -13.91 41.31
CA ASP A 263 -15.61 -14.95 41.11
C ASP A 263 -15.98 -15.09 39.63
N ALA A 264 -16.23 -13.98 38.94
CA ALA A 264 -16.57 -13.97 37.51
C ALA A 264 -15.42 -14.49 36.61
N ILE A 265 -14.17 -14.13 36.93
CA ILE A 265 -12.97 -14.63 36.24
C ILE A 265 -12.83 -16.14 36.45
N LEU A 266 -12.87 -16.60 37.70
CA LEU A 266 -12.70 -18.02 38.04
C LEU A 266 -13.89 -18.88 37.58
N ALA A 267 -15.07 -18.29 37.37
CA ALA A 267 -16.24 -18.95 36.78
C ALA A 267 -16.23 -18.98 35.23
N ASN A 268 -15.33 -18.27 34.55
CA ASN A 268 -15.31 -18.20 33.09
C ASN A 268 -15.00 -19.59 32.48
N PRO A 269 -15.86 -20.12 31.56
CA PRO A 269 -15.71 -21.47 31.04
C PRO A 269 -14.55 -21.63 30.04
N HIS A 270 -13.99 -20.54 29.52
CA HIS A 270 -12.85 -20.55 28.60
C HIS A 270 -11.50 -20.44 29.30
N LEU A 271 -11.49 -20.22 30.63
CA LEU A 271 -10.27 -20.08 31.42
C LEU A 271 -9.57 -21.44 31.58
N SER A 272 -8.30 -21.53 31.17
CA SER A 272 -7.54 -22.77 31.25
C SER A 272 -7.28 -23.22 32.69
N ALA A 273 -7.03 -24.52 32.89
CA ALA A 273 -6.80 -25.08 34.22
C ALA A 273 -5.54 -24.50 34.91
N ASP A 274 -4.48 -24.19 34.15
CA ASP A 274 -3.28 -23.51 34.66
C ASP A 274 -3.60 -22.08 35.11
N ALA A 275 -4.20 -21.28 34.20
CA ALA A 275 -4.60 -19.91 34.48
C ALA A 275 -5.54 -19.85 35.69
N LYS A 276 -6.54 -20.73 35.76
CA LYS A 276 -7.46 -20.82 36.90
C LYS A 276 -6.76 -21.14 38.22
N SER A 277 -5.78 -22.05 38.23
CA SER A 277 -4.98 -22.37 39.41
C SER A 277 -4.16 -21.15 39.90
N ARG A 278 -3.46 -20.51 38.97
CA ARG A 278 -2.65 -19.31 39.22
C ARG A 278 -3.51 -18.15 39.72
N PHE A 279 -4.61 -17.85 39.02
CA PHE A 279 -5.53 -16.76 39.33
C PHE A 279 -6.22 -16.97 40.68
N THR A 280 -6.61 -18.20 41.02
CA THR A 280 -7.21 -18.52 42.32
C THR A 280 -6.25 -18.21 43.46
N THR A 281 -4.95 -18.44 43.28
CA THR A 281 -3.94 -18.14 44.30
C THR A 281 -3.68 -16.64 44.39
N THR A 282 -3.33 -16.01 43.27
CA THR A 282 -2.85 -14.61 43.24
C THR A 282 -3.95 -13.58 43.47
N LEU A 283 -5.16 -13.78 42.93
CA LEU A 283 -6.23 -12.79 43.07
C LEU A 283 -6.83 -12.79 44.49
N ASN A 284 -6.92 -13.94 45.14
CA ASN A 284 -7.38 -14.02 46.53
C ASN A 284 -6.36 -13.44 47.52
N ASP A 285 -5.05 -13.62 47.27
CA ASP A 285 -3.99 -12.93 48.01
C ASP A 285 -4.14 -11.40 47.92
N MET A 286 -4.37 -10.87 46.72
CA MET A 286 -4.59 -9.43 46.49
C MET A 286 -5.87 -8.89 47.14
N LEU A 287 -6.96 -9.67 47.13
CA LEU A 287 -8.17 -9.34 47.89
C LEU A 287 -7.88 -9.26 49.39
N SER A 288 -7.17 -10.24 49.95
CA SER A 288 -6.87 -10.30 51.39
C SER A 288 -5.97 -9.16 51.88
N LYS A 289 -5.07 -8.67 51.02
CA LYS A 289 -4.13 -7.58 51.30
C LYS A 289 -4.68 -6.19 50.97
N GLY A 290 -5.83 -6.09 50.31
CA GLY A 290 -6.46 -4.83 49.89
C GLY A 290 -5.68 -4.05 48.82
N THR A 291 -4.65 -4.65 48.20
CA THR A 291 -3.61 -3.97 47.42
C THR A 291 -4.12 -3.23 46.18
N LEU A 292 -5.32 -3.56 45.70
CA LEU A 292 -5.92 -3.05 44.46
C LEU A 292 -7.40 -2.62 44.65
N ALA A 293 -7.73 -2.11 45.84
CA ALA A 293 -9.06 -1.57 46.18
C ALA A 293 -9.33 -0.15 45.64
N GLN A 294 -8.33 0.48 44.99
CA GLN A 294 -8.41 1.83 44.40
C GLN A 294 -7.96 1.78 42.93
N PRO A 295 -8.55 2.59 42.03
CA PRO A 295 -8.12 2.66 40.63
C PRO A 295 -6.73 3.30 40.52
N GLY A 296 -5.73 2.49 40.15
CA GLY A 296 -4.34 2.92 40.00
C GLY A 296 -3.59 2.13 38.91
N ALA A 297 -2.36 2.55 38.62
CA ALA A 297 -1.46 1.86 37.69
C ALA A 297 -0.85 0.58 38.30
N TRP A 298 -0.26 -0.28 37.46
CA TRP A 298 0.34 -1.56 37.88
C TRP A 298 1.39 -1.39 38.99
N PRO A 299 1.27 -2.09 40.15
CA PRO A 299 2.45 -2.64 40.78
C PRO A 299 3.05 -3.69 39.82
N PHE A 300 4.36 -3.63 39.58
CA PHE A 300 5.07 -4.37 38.51
C PHE A 300 4.77 -5.88 38.44
N ASN A 301 4.46 -6.51 39.57
CA ASN A 301 4.48 -7.96 39.74
C ASN A 301 3.25 -8.71 39.17
N VAL A 302 2.23 -8.02 38.65
CA VAL A 302 0.96 -8.67 38.27
C VAL A 302 0.73 -8.70 36.76
N PHE A 303 1.01 -7.61 36.05
CA PHE A 303 0.77 -7.51 34.60
C PHE A 303 2.05 -7.72 33.77
N ALA A 304 3.19 -7.17 34.19
CA ALA A 304 4.59 -7.41 33.71
C ALA A 304 4.92 -7.26 32.20
N ASP A 305 3.90 -7.25 31.33
CA ASP A 305 3.97 -6.99 29.89
C ASP A 305 4.04 -5.48 29.57
N GLY A 306 3.53 -4.64 30.46
CA GLY A 306 3.70 -3.19 30.42
C GLY A 306 5.04 -2.76 31.01
N ASN A 307 5.95 -2.29 30.14
CA ASN A 307 6.90 -1.22 30.47
C ASN A 307 7.85 -1.46 31.66
N ALA A 308 8.63 -2.55 31.58
CA ALA A 308 9.73 -2.82 32.51
C ALA A 308 10.94 -1.88 32.26
N PHE A 309 11.21 -0.98 33.21
CA PHE A 309 12.33 -0.02 33.29
C PHE A 309 12.51 0.93 32.09
N TYR A 310 12.86 0.38 30.93
CA TYR A 310 13.37 1.08 29.73
C TYR A 310 12.46 2.23 29.24
N SER A 311 11.16 2.13 29.49
CA SER A 311 10.13 3.07 29.04
C SER A 311 9.86 4.24 29.99
N ASN A 312 10.29 4.12 31.25
CA ASN A 312 9.96 5.06 32.33
C ASN A 312 11.23 5.70 32.91
N ALA A 313 12.38 5.05 32.75
CA ALA A 313 13.70 5.66 32.92
C ALA A 313 13.87 6.88 32.00
N SER A 314 14.55 7.91 32.49
CA SER A 314 15.08 8.94 31.60
C SER A 314 16.22 8.35 30.77
N ASP A 315 16.50 8.91 29.59
CA ASP A 315 17.67 8.54 28.80
C ASP A 315 18.97 8.71 29.62
N ASN A 316 19.02 9.69 30.53
CA ASN A 316 20.15 9.93 31.42
C ASN A 316 20.37 8.79 32.42
N ASP A 317 19.32 8.31 33.09
CA ASP A 317 19.38 7.14 33.98
C ASP A 317 19.84 5.89 33.22
N PHE A 318 19.34 5.70 32.00
CA PHE A 318 19.74 4.59 31.14
C PHE A 318 21.22 4.68 30.69
N PHE A 319 21.69 5.87 30.30
CA PHE A 319 23.09 6.06 29.89
C PHE A 319 24.06 5.94 31.07
N GLY A 320 23.75 6.50 32.24
CA GLY A 320 24.60 6.35 33.44
C GLY A 320 24.77 4.88 33.86
N TRP A 321 23.72 4.08 33.72
CA TRP A 321 23.79 2.62 33.90
C TRP A 321 24.64 1.94 32.83
N ARG A 322 24.34 2.19 31.55
CA ARG A 322 25.03 1.60 30.39
C ARG A 322 26.54 1.86 30.46
N ASP A 323 26.94 3.12 30.68
CA ASP A 323 28.32 3.58 30.58
C ASP A 323 29.18 3.09 31.76
N THR A 324 28.56 2.70 32.87
CA THR A 324 29.23 2.07 34.03
C THR A 324 29.50 0.57 33.80
N LEU A 325 28.77 -0.07 32.88
CA LEU A 325 28.97 -1.46 32.48
C LEU A 325 29.88 -1.61 31.26
N ASP A 326 30.13 -0.52 30.51
CA ASP A 326 30.98 -0.50 29.32
C ASP A 326 32.48 -0.64 29.68
N ASN A 327 33.21 -1.46 28.92
CA ASN A 327 34.66 -1.60 29.01
C ASN A 327 35.41 -1.07 27.76
N GLY A 328 34.71 -0.39 26.85
CA GLY A 328 35.23 0.12 25.58
C GLY A 328 35.19 -0.90 24.43
N VAL A 329 34.73 -2.12 24.71
CA VAL A 329 34.59 -3.23 23.73
C VAL A 329 33.23 -3.93 23.86
N SER A 330 32.68 -3.98 25.09
CA SER A 330 31.51 -4.77 25.45
C SER A 330 30.94 -4.32 26.81
N PHE A 331 29.74 -4.79 27.14
CA PHE A 331 29.14 -4.60 28.46
C PHE A 331 29.36 -5.84 29.34
N ASP A 332 29.80 -5.65 30.58
CA ASP A 332 30.10 -6.77 31.48
C ASP A 332 29.46 -6.57 32.88
N LEU A 333 28.67 -7.55 33.29
CA LEU A 333 27.91 -7.57 34.54
C LEU A 333 28.68 -8.30 35.64
N THR A 334 29.94 -7.91 35.86
CA THR A 334 30.73 -8.41 36.99
C THR A 334 30.21 -7.86 38.32
N ALA A 335 30.43 -8.57 39.43
CA ALA A 335 30.07 -8.09 40.76
C ALA A 335 30.68 -6.70 41.07
N ASP A 336 31.89 -6.43 40.58
CA ASP A 336 32.58 -5.13 40.72
C ASP A 336 31.91 -4.02 39.90
N ASN A 337 31.43 -4.31 38.69
CA ASN A 337 30.67 -3.34 37.89
C ASN A 337 29.28 -3.06 38.50
N VAL A 338 28.63 -4.09 39.05
CA VAL A 338 27.37 -3.90 39.82
C VAL A 338 27.63 -3.19 41.15
N ALA A 339 28.82 -3.28 41.74
CA ALA A 339 29.23 -2.44 42.87
C ALA A 339 29.35 -0.96 42.44
N LYS A 340 30.02 -0.65 41.33
CA LYS A 340 30.12 0.73 40.79
C LYS A 340 28.74 1.36 40.54
N LEU A 341 27.77 0.59 40.03
CA LEU A 341 26.38 1.06 39.83
C LEU A 341 25.70 1.57 41.11
N ARG A 342 26.14 1.14 42.30
CA ARG A 342 25.63 1.66 43.58
C ARG A 342 26.15 3.06 43.90
N GLU A 343 27.28 3.46 43.34
CA GLU A 343 27.88 4.79 43.50
C GLU A 343 27.39 5.80 42.43
N VAL A 344 26.89 5.33 41.29
CA VAL A 344 26.35 6.17 40.21
C VAL A 344 25.17 7.01 40.71
N ALA A 345 25.14 8.29 40.35
CA ALA A 345 23.99 9.16 40.57
C ALA A 345 22.91 8.90 39.51
N PHE A 346 21.67 8.73 39.95
CA PHE A 346 20.48 8.59 39.11
C PHE A 346 19.55 9.76 39.40
N GLU A 347 18.79 10.19 38.40
CA GLU A 347 17.75 11.23 38.51
C GLU A 347 16.57 10.72 39.35
N ASN A 348 16.30 9.41 39.34
CA ASN A 348 15.28 8.76 40.16
C ASN A 348 15.85 7.63 41.04
N ALA A 349 15.54 7.67 42.33
CA ALA A 349 15.96 6.67 43.31
C ALA A 349 15.33 5.27 43.08
N ASP A 350 14.09 5.21 42.59
CA ASP A 350 13.40 3.95 42.31
C ASP A 350 14.02 3.25 41.09
N HIS A 351 14.40 4.02 40.07
CA HIS A 351 15.14 3.53 38.91
C HIS A 351 16.48 2.93 39.32
N LYS A 352 17.23 3.61 40.21
CA LYS A 352 18.48 3.10 40.79
C LYS A 352 18.28 1.76 41.51
N ALA A 353 17.25 1.67 42.36
CA ALA A 353 16.94 0.43 43.09
C ALA A 353 16.61 -0.74 42.14
N GLN A 354 15.76 -0.51 41.13
CA GLN A 354 15.42 -1.51 40.11
C GLN A 354 16.64 -1.97 39.31
N ILE A 355 17.51 -1.04 38.90
CA ILE A 355 18.76 -1.36 38.19
C ILE A 355 19.68 -2.22 39.03
N ILE A 356 19.85 -1.91 40.32
CA ILE A 356 20.75 -2.66 41.20
C ILE A 356 20.20 -4.08 41.37
N LEU A 357 18.89 -4.25 41.61
CA LEU A 357 18.24 -5.57 41.71
C LEU A 357 18.41 -6.41 40.43
N ILE A 358 18.11 -5.84 39.26
CA ILE A 358 18.22 -6.54 37.97
C ILE A 358 19.68 -6.89 37.65
N SER A 359 20.61 -5.97 37.93
CA SER A 359 22.05 -6.20 37.70
C SER A 359 22.62 -7.22 38.68
N ASP A 360 22.19 -7.21 39.95
CA ASP A 360 22.51 -8.23 40.96
C ASP A 360 21.96 -9.61 40.59
N TYR A 361 20.83 -9.70 39.89
CA TYR A 361 20.31 -10.97 39.39
C TYR A 361 21.11 -11.45 38.17
N LEU A 362 21.23 -10.61 37.13
CA LEU A 362 21.88 -10.97 35.88
C LEU A 362 23.37 -11.32 36.04
N SER A 363 24.09 -10.65 36.95
CA SER A 363 25.48 -10.98 37.31
C SER A 363 25.66 -12.36 37.95
N LYS A 364 24.57 -13.00 38.39
CA LYS A 364 24.55 -14.35 38.96
C LYS A 364 24.00 -15.41 38.00
N THR A 365 23.17 -15.03 37.03
CA THR A 365 22.51 -15.96 36.10
C THR A 365 23.11 -16.00 34.70
N LEU A 366 23.78 -14.93 34.26
CA LEU A 366 24.60 -14.94 33.04
C LEU A 366 26.00 -15.44 33.39
N GLN A 367 26.73 -15.97 32.40
CA GLN A 367 28.13 -16.33 32.63
C GLN A 367 28.97 -15.06 32.87
N PRO A 368 29.82 -15.01 33.91
CA PRO A 368 30.74 -13.89 34.13
C PRO A 368 31.65 -13.67 32.92
N ASN A 369 31.98 -12.41 32.63
CA ASN A 369 32.81 -12.00 31.50
C ASN A 369 32.19 -12.34 30.13
N SER A 370 30.85 -12.33 30.02
CA SER A 370 30.13 -12.73 28.80
C SER A 370 30.18 -11.74 27.64
N GLY A 371 30.81 -10.56 27.83
CA GLY A 371 31.12 -9.63 26.74
C GLY A 371 29.90 -9.18 25.94
N LEU A 372 28.81 -8.82 26.64
CA LEU A 372 27.50 -8.59 26.03
C LEU A 372 27.53 -7.40 25.08
N SER A 373 26.86 -7.51 23.94
CA SER A 373 26.50 -6.33 23.13
C SER A 373 25.41 -5.51 23.81
N SER A 374 25.26 -4.23 23.43
CA SER A 374 24.21 -3.35 23.97
C SER A 374 22.78 -3.88 23.72
N ALA A 375 22.60 -4.71 22.68
CA ALA A 375 21.35 -5.42 22.42
C ALA A 375 21.14 -6.57 23.42
N GLN A 376 22.12 -7.47 23.58
CA GLN A 376 22.01 -8.61 24.51
C GLN A 376 21.83 -8.17 25.96
N LEU A 377 22.53 -7.13 26.42
CA LEU A 377 22.33 -6.54 27.75
C LEU A 377 20.90 -6.01 27.92
N ARG A 378 20.41 -5.24 26.94
CA ARG A 378 19.06 -4.65 26.92
C ARG A 378 17.97 -5.72 26.93
N ASP A 379 18.14 -6.80 26.18
CA ASP A 379 17.13 -7.85 26.08
C ASP A 379 17.16 -8.76 27.31
N ALA A 380 18.33 -9.02 27.92
CA ALA A 380 18.43 -9.68 29.22
C ALA A 380 17.72 -8.89 30.34
N VAL A 381 17.85 -7.56 30.35
CA VAL A 381 17.11 -6.69 31.28
C VAL A 381 15.61 -6.71 31.03
N LYS A 382 15.14 -6.59 29.78
CA LYS A 382 13.70 -6.67 29.44
C LYS A 382 13.06 -8.00 29.87
N ALA A 383 13.80 -9.10 29.72
CA ALA A 383 13.36 -10.45 30.09
C ALA A 383 13.39 -10.71 31.60
N THR A 384 14.15 -9.93 32.38
CA THR A 384 14.28 -10.13 33.83
C THR A 384 13.13 -9.45 34.58
N LYS A 385 12.22 -10.25 35.15
CA LYS A 385 11.15 -9.79 36.03
C LYS A 385 11.46 -10.20 37.47
N LEU A 386 11.58 -9.23 38.38
CA LEU A 386 11.89 -9.47 39.79
C LEU A 386 10.86 -8.83 40.71
N ASP A 387 10.62 -9.45 41.87
CA ASP A 387 9.94 -8.81 42.99
C ASP A 387 10.88 -7.82 43.72
N ALA A 388 10.35 -7.09 44.73
CA ALA A 388 11.14 -6.13 45.50
C ALA A 388 12.25 -6.81 46.33
N GLU A 389 12.13 -8.12 46.55
CA GLU A 389 13.06 -9.00 47.23
C GLU A 389 14.11 -9.62 46.29
N GLY A 390 14.09 -9.30 44.99
CA GLY A 390 15.06 -9.74 43.99
C GLY A 390 14.91 -11.19 43.51
N LYS A 391 13.74 -11.82 43.71
CA LYS A 391 13.41 -13.16 43.21
C LYS A 391 12.72 -13.07 41.86
N VAL A 392 12.82 -14.13 41.05
CA VAL A 392 12.07 -14.25 39.80
C VAL A 392 10.57 -14.23 40.08
N ALA A 393 9.91 -13.14 39.69
CA ALA A 393 8.47 -13.07 39.67
C ALA A 393 7.97 -13.75 38.39
N ILE A 394 7.42 -14.96 38.52
CA ILE A 394 6.54 -15.51 37.47
C ILE A 394 5.32 -14.59 37.44
N ALA A 395 5.17 -13.80 36.39
CA ALA A 395 4.03 -12.90 36.28
C ALA A 395 2.73 -13.71 36.19
N LEU A 396 1.64 -13.11 36.66
CA LEU A 396 0.31 -13.74 36.56
C LEU A 396 -0.05 -14.06 35.09
N THR A 397 0.53 -13.28 34.17
CA THR A 397 0.37 -13.30 32.71
C THR A 397 1.35 -14.20 31.95
N ASP A 398 2.46 -14.66 32.55
CA ASP A 398 3.54 -15.35 31.82
C ASP A 398 3.07 -16.69 31.21
N GLY A 399 3.34 -16.90 29.92
CA GLY A 399 3.02 -18.14 29.21
C GLY A 399 1.51 -18.42 29.03
N LEU A 400 0.63 -17.49 29.42
CA LEU A 400 -0.80 -17.60 29.15
C LEU A 400 -1.11 -17.50 27.65
N ASN A 401 -2.20 -18.14 27.23
CA ASN A 401 -2.73 -17.93 25.88
C ASN A 401 -3.55 -16.62 25.79
N PRO A 402 -3.81 -16.09 24.58
CA PRO A 402 -4.54 -14.83 24.40
C PRO A 402 -5.97 -14.81 24.94
N MET A 403 -6.61 -15.96 25.19
CA MET A 403 -7.95 -16.01 25.80
C MET A 403 -7.86 -15.85 27.32
N ASP A 404 -6.97 -16.58 28.00
CA ASP A 404 -6.73 -16.42 29.45
C ASP A 404 -6.32 -14.99 29.81
N LEU A 405 -5.48 -14.37 28.98
CA LEU A 405 -5.08 -12.96 29.10
C LEU A 405 -6.28 -12.01 28.93
N ALA A 406 -7.13 -12.23 27.92
CA ALA A 406 -8.32 -11.42 27.71
C ALA A 406 -9.32 -11.57 28.87
N ILE A 407 -9.54 -12.78 29.40
CA ILE A 407 -10.42 -13.02 30.56
C ILE A 407 -9.92 -12.25 31.80
N LEU A 408 -8.61 -12.34 32.10
CA LEU A 408 -8.01 -11.65 33.25
C LEU A 408 -8.14 -10.13 33.12
N ARG A 409 -7.84 -9.59 31.93
CA ARG A 409 -7.89 -8.15 31.64
C ARG A 409 -9.31 -7.63 31.72
N GLU A 410 -10.21 -8.16 30.88
CA GLU A 410 -11.59 -7.67 30.74
C GLU A 410 -12.40 -7.90 32.04
N GLY A 411 -12.06 -8.90 32.85
CA GLY A 411 -12.65 -9.11 34.18
C GLY A 411 -12.18 -8.11 35.25
N LEU A 412 -10.97 -7.56 35.13
CA LEU A 412 -10.38 -6.67 36.16
C LEU A 412 -10.45 -5.18 35.81
N VAL A 413 -10.69 -4.79 34.56
CA VAL A 413 -10.80 -3.38 34.14
C VAL A 413 -11.91 -2.63 34.89
N VAL A 414 -11.72 -1.34 35.13
CA VAL A 414 -12.79 -0.42 35.56
C VAL A 414 -13.39 0.18 34.28
N PRO A 415 -14.64 -0.17 33.89
CA PRO A 415 -15.19 0.23 32.61
C PRO A 415 -15.48 1.73 32.58
N SER A 416 -14.61 2.47 31.91
CA SER A 416 -14.75 3.90 31.60
C SER A 416 -14.48 4.08 30.11
N ALA A 417 -15.54 4.30 29.33
CA ALA A 417 -15.42 4.46 27.89
C ALA A 417 -15.01 5.89 27.52
N LEU A 418 -14.16 6.03 26.50
CA LEU A 418 -13.81 7.33 25.93
C LEU A 418 -15.01 7.85 25.12
N SER A 419 -15.74 8.80 25.69
CA SER A 419 -17.00 9.32 25.12
C SER A 419 -17.15 10.83 25.34
N PRO A 420 -17.43 11.62 24.28
CA PRO A 420 -17.43 11.22 22.88
C PRO A 420 -16.02 10.81 22.43
N ARG A 421 -15.90 9.73 21.65
CA ARG A 421 -14.62 9.37 21.02
C ARG A 421 -14.34 10.31 19.86
N ARG A 422 -13.06 10.47 19.53
CA ARG A 422 -12.60 11.18 18.33
C ARG A 422 -12.40 10.21 17.16
N TYR A 423 -12.46 10.74 15.93
CA TYR A 423 -12.35 9.98 14.68
C TYR A 423 -10.99 10.17 13.99
N GLU A 424 -10.40 9.11 13.42
CA GLU A 424 -9.26 9.26 12.49
C GLU A 424 -9.81 9.58 11.09
N LEU A 425 -9.68 10.84 10.63
CA LEU A 425 -10.21 11.25 9.32
C LEU A 425 -9.16 11.16 8.20
N ARG A 426 -9.63 11.05 6.96
CA ARG A 426 -8.85 11.25 5.73
C ARG A 426 -9.74 11.88 4.66
N SER A 427 -9.21 12.88 3.96
CA SER A 427 -9.81 13.40 2.73
C SER A 427 -9.04 12.87 1.53
N THR A 428 -9.74 12.40 0.49
CA THR A 428 -9.11 12.10 -0.81
C THR A 428 -9.14 13.32 -1.72
N ALA A 429 -10.18 14.16 -1.65
CA ALA A 429 -10.25 15.41 -2.40
C ALA A 429 -9.01 16.31 -2.16
N PHE A 430 -8.55 16.37 -0.91
CA PHE A 430 -7.37 17.14 -0.50
C PHE A 430 -6.04 16.35 -0.46
N LEU A 431 -5.94 15.16 -1.06
CA LEU A 431 -4.63 14.51 -1.26
C LEU A 431 -3.81 15.26 -2.31
N ALA A 432 -2.56 15.60 -2.00
CA ALA A 432 -1.61 16.18 -2.95
C ALA A 432 -1.03 15.15 -3.93
N ASN A 433 -1.11 13.85 -3.61
CA ASN A 433 -0.64 12.78 -4.48
C ASN A 433 -1.75 12.37 -5.48
N GLN A 434 -1.66 12.84 -6.72
CA GLN A 434 -2.67 12.61 -7.76
C GLN A 434 -2.93 11.12 -8.03
N ALA A 435 -1.87 10.30 -8.11
CA ALA A 435 -1.97 8.86 -8.27
C ALA A 435 -2.89 8.21 -7.21
N SER A 436 -2.76 8.63 -5.94
CA SER A 436 -3.63 8.14 -4.85
C SER A 436 -5.07 8.62 -5.00
N ARG A 437 -5.29 9.88 -5.44
CA ARG A 437 -6.63 10.39 -5.75
C ARG A 437 -7.32 9.56 -6.81
N ASP A 438 -6.66 9.39 -7.96
CA ASP A 438 -7.18 8.65 -9.09
C ASP A 438 -7.58 7.21 -8.68
N ILE A 439 -6.77 6.53 -7.86
CA ILE A 439 -7.07 5.16 -7.40
C ILE A 439 -8.36 5.08 -6.57
N TYR A 440 -8.57 6.00 -5.63
CA TYR A 440 -9.83 6.05 -4.85
C TYR A 440 -11.02 6.46 -5.73
N GLU A 441 -10.85 7.47 -6.58
CA GLU A 441 -11.89 7.96 -7.48
C GLU A 441 -12.32 6.90 -8.50
N GLN A 442 -11.38 6.15 -9.09
CA GLN A 442 -11.70 5.10 -10.06
C GLN A 442 -12.34 3.87 -9.42
N PHE A 443 -12.00 3.51 -8.17
CA PHE A 443 -12.75 2.49 -7.44
C PHE A 443 -14.21 2.91 -7.19
N VAL A 444 -14.44 4.15 -6.73
CA VAL A 444 -15.81 4.65 -6.50
C VAL A 444 -16.55 4.87 -7.83
N ALA A 445 -15.88 5.26 -8.91
CA ALA A 445 -16.46 5.36 -10.25
C ALA A 445 -16.88 3.97 -10.81
N ALA A 446 -16.06 2.94 -10.62
CA ALA A 446 -16.41 1.57 -10.99
C ALA A 446 -17.63 1.06 -10.19
N ALA A 447 -17.65 1.26 -8.87
CA ALA A 447 -18.81 0.92 -8.04
C ALA A 447 -20.07 1.73 -8.45
N ARG A 448 -19.91 3.00 -8.82
CA ARG A 448 -20.98 3.88 -9.34
C ARG A 448 -21.54 3.39 -10.68
N ALA A 449 -20.69 2.83 -11.55
CA ALA A 449 -21.10 2.23 -12.81
C ALA A 449 -21.91 0.94 -12.62
N VAL A 450 -21.61 0.15 -11.57
CA VAL A 450 -22.43 -1.01 -11.15
C VAL A 450 -23.76 -0.55 -10.52
N ALA A 451 -23.72 0.50 -9.69
CA ALA A 451 -24.87 0.99 -8.94
C ALA A 451 -25.91 1.76 -9.78
N GLY A 452 -25.46 2.47 -10.83
CA GLY A 452 -26.26 3.44 -11.58
C GLY A 452 -26.60 4.73 -10.80
N LYS A 453 -26.00 4.93 -9.63
CA LYS A 453 -26.29 6.00 -8.65
C LYS A 453 -25.09 6.18 -7.70
N LYS A 454 -25.19 7.02 -6.66
CA LYS A 454 -24.18 7.07 -5.59
C LYS A 454 -24.01 5.65 -4.97
N PRO A 455 -22.82 5.04 -5.06
CA PRO A 455 -22.66 3.61 -4.77
C PRO A 455 -22.54 3.34 -3.27
N LYS A 456 -23.07 2.19 -2.84
CA LYS A 456 -22.85 1.62 -1.51
C LYS A 456 -21.54 0.84 -1.49
N VAL A 457 -20.58 1.29 -0.67
CA VAL A 457 -19.27 0.66 -0.49
C VAL A 457 -19.12 0.12 0.93
N VAL A 458 -18.86 -1.18 1.03
CA VAL A 458 -18.52 -1.84 2.30
C VAL A 458 -17.02 -1.69 2.57
N VAL A 459 -16.64 -1.46 3.83
CA VAL A 459 -15.23 -1.43 4.27
C VAL A 459 -14.99 -2.55 5.27
N VAL A 460 -13.93 -3.33 5.06
CA VAL A 460 -13.46 -4.40 5.95
C VAL A 460 -11.99 -4.16 6.30
N THR A 461 -11.73 -4.05 7.60
CA THR A 461 -10.40 -3.72 8.18
C THR A 461 -9.77 -4.90 8.93
N ALA A 462 -10.18 -6.14 8.60
CA ALA A 462 -9.79 -7.34 9.33
C ALA A 462 -8.27 -7.57 9.40
N SER A 463 -7.51 -7.05 8.43
CA SER A 463 -6.04 -7.13 8.35
C SER A 463 -5.29 -6.30 9.40
N ALA A 464 -5.91 -5.27 9.98
CA ALA A 464 -5.29 -4.52 11.06
C ALA A 464 -5.21 -5.37 12.34
N GLU A 465 -4.14 -5.20 13.12
CA GLU A 465 -4.00 -5.87 14.43
C GLU A 465 -5.17 -5.54 15.38
N ASN A 466 -5.74 -4.35 15.22
CA ASN A 466 -7.08 -4.04 15.70
C ASN A 466 -7.95 -3.46 14.56
N PRO A 467 -8.97 -4.19 14.09
CA PRO A 467 -9.89 -3.70 13.05
C PRO A 467 -10.62 -2.38 13.34
N PHE A 468 -10.71 -1.90 14.59
CA PHE A 468 -11.33 -0.61 14.89
C PHE A 468 -10.43 0.59 14.52
N TRP A 469 -9.10 0.45 14.64
CA TRP A 469 -8.16 1.56 14.42
C TRP A 469 -8.28 2.15 13.01
N ASP A 470 -8.27 1.27 12.00
CA ASP A 470 -8.33 1.67 10.59
C ASP A 470 -9.76 1.89 10.06
N ALA A 471 -10.79 1.76 10.90
CA ALA A 471 -12.19 1.81 10.48
C ALA A 471 -12.60 3.21 9.97
N ASP A 472 -12.25 4.27 10.71
CA ASP A 472 -12.62 5.64 10.34
C ASP A 472 -11.85 6.11 9.11
N ILE A 473 -10.52 5.99 9.09
CA ILE A 473 -9.67 6.56 8.02
C ILE A 473 -10.02 5.99 6.65
N ASN A 474 -10.25 4.67 6.56
CA ASN A 474 -10.67 4.03 5.31
C ASN A 474 -12.12 4.38 4.94
N SER A 475 -13.00 4.54 5.93
CA SER A 475 -14.38 4.97 5.69
C SER A 475 -14.47 6.40 5.16
N TYR A 476 -13.76 7.36 5.77
CA TYR A 476 -13.79 8.75 5.34
C TYR A 476 -13.07 9.00 4.01
N ALA A 477 -12.01 8.24 3.70
CA ALA A 477 -11.41 8.24 2.36
C ALA A 477 -12.44 7.94 1.26
N LEU A 478 -13.25 6.90 1.46
CA LEU A 478 -14.24 6.47 0.46
C LEU A 478 -15.49 7.36 0.45
N LYS A 479 -15.86 7.99 1.58
CA LYS A 479 -16.88 9.05 1.61
C LYS A 479 -16.42 10.27 0.80
N SER A 480 -15.16 10.69 0.97
CA SER A 480 -14.52 11.82 0.27
C SER A 480 -14.44 11.58 -1.24
N ALA A 481 -14.13 10.35 -1.66
CA ALA A 481 -14.22 9.91 -3.07
C ALA A 481 -15.67 9.78 -3.60
N GLY A 482 -16.69 10.06 -2.77
CA GLY A 482 -18.08 10.20 -3.17
C GLY A 482 -18.94 8.94 -3.09
N ALA A 483 -18.58 7.96 -2.25
CA ALA A 483 -19.42 6.80 -1.95
C ALA A 483 -20.38 7.03 -0.76
N GLU A 484 -21.40 6.18 -0.63
CA GLU A 484 -22.09 5.90 0.62
C GLU A 484 -21.34 4.74 1.29
N VAL A 485 -20.79 4.94 2.50
CA VAL A 485 -19.81 3.99 3.07
C VAL A 485 -20.32 3.35 4.34
N LYS A 486 -20.21 2.03 4.42
CA LYS A 486 -20.62 1.20 5.55
C LYS A 486 -19.50 0.27 5.97
N TRP A 487 -18.81 0.62 7.06
CA TRP A 487 -17.85 -0.28 7.70
C TRP A 487 -18.57 -1.49 8.31
N LEU A 488 -17.98 -2.68 8.18
CA LEU A 488 -18.47 -3.91 8.81
C LEU A 488 -17.37 -4.53 9.70
N PRO A 489 -17.68 -4.94 10.95
CA PRO A 489 -16.74 -5.49 11.93
C PRO A 489 -16.25 -6.93 11.64
N ILE A 490 -16.26 -7.32 10.37
CA ILE A 490 -15.76 -8.60 9.85
C ILE A 490 -14.30 -8.74 10.28
N SER A 491 -14.02 -9.78 11.07
CA SER A 491 -12.74 -10.01 11.76
C SER A 491 -12.70 -11.46 12.25
N GLY A 492 -11.52 -12.04 12.48
CA GLY A 492 -11.39 -13.40 13.03
C GLY A 492 -12.06 -13.59 14.40
N GLY A 493 -12.06 -12.54 15.24
CA GLY A 493 -12.80 -12.51 16.50
C GLY A 493 -14.33 -12.61 16.32
N LEU A 494 -14.90 -11.84 15.38
CA LEU A 494 -16.32 -11.93 15.04
C LEU A 494 -16.67 -13.28 14.38
N ARG A 495 -15.82 -13.78 13.47
CA ARG A 495 -15.97 -15.11 12.85
C ARG A 495 -16.02 -16.20 13.91
N SER A 496 -15.09 -16.18 14.88
CA SER A 496 -15.05 -17.09 16.03
C SER A 496 -16.31 -17.02 16.91
N ALA A 497 -16.88 -15.83 17.11
CA ALA A 497 -18.13 -15.66 17.86
C ALA A 497 -19.33 -16.22 17.10
N LEU A 498 -19.45 -15.93 15.79
CA LEU A 498 -20.51 -16.43 14.93
C LEU A 498 -20.47 -17.96 14.78
N ASP A 499 -19.29 -18.53 14.53
CA ASP A 499 -19.13 -19.97 14.31
C ASP A 499 -19.37 -20.80 15.58
N ALA A 500 -19.14 -20.21 16.76
CA ALA A 500 -19.48 -20.81 18.04
C ALA A 500 -20.95 -20.59 18.47
N GLY A 501 -21.70 -19.71 17.79
CA GLY A 501 -23.02 -19.25 18.25
C GLY A 501 -22.96 -18.43 19.55
N LYS A 502 -21.85 -17.72 19.78
CA LYS A 502 -21.46 -17.05 21.02
C LYS A 502 -21.26 -15.54 20.87
N CYS A 503 -22.35 -14.86 20.54
CA CYS A 503 -22.34 -13.41 20.30
C CYS A 503 -22.38 -12.56 21.57
N ASP A 504 -22.77 -13.15 22.70
CA ASP A 504 -22.48 -12.67 24.05
C ASP A 504 -20.97 -12.56 24.33
N GLU A 505 -20.17 -13.44 23.73
CA GLU A 505 -18.71 -13.46 23.89
C GLU A 505 -17.95 -12.63 22.83
N ALA A 506 -18.65 -11.89 21.95
CA ALA A 506 -18.06 -11.26 20.76
C ALA A 506 -16.87 -10.34 21.09
N SER A 507 -17.00 -9.45 22.09
CA SER A 507 -15.92 -8.56 22.51
C SER A 507 -14.74 -9.31 23.16
N LEU A 508 -14.99 -10.41 23.88
CA LEU A 508 -13.92 -11.21 24.51
C LEU A 508 -13.12 -11.96 23.45
N ARG A 509 -13.81 -12.58 22.49
CA ARG A 509 -13.21 -13.23 21.32
C ARG A 509 -12.46 -12.25 20.43
N TYR A 510 -12.94 -11.02 20.32
CA TYR A 510 -12.24 -9.92 19.63
C TYR A 510 -10.94 -9.51 20.34
N THR A 511 -10.98 -9.23 21.65
CA THR A 511 -9.77 -8.91 22.43
C THR A 511 -8.76 -10.07 22.39
N SER A 512 -9.20 -11.32 22.51
CA SER A 512 -8.33 -12.49 22.34
C SER A 512 -7.70 -12.55 20.94
N TYR A 513 -8.47 -12.29 19.89
CA TYR A 513 -7.99 -12.33 18.49
C TYR A 513 -7.04 -11.18 18.11
N ALA A 514 -7.20 -10.00 18.71
CA ALA A 514 -6.25 -8.91 18.54
C ALA A 514 -4.85 -9.32 19.07
N ASN A 515 -4.80 -10.08 20.15
CA ASN A 515 -3.57 -10.53 20.80
C ASN A 515 -2.98 -11.86 20.25
N THR A 516 -3.35 -12.26 19.02
CA THR A 516 -2.66 -13.36 18.29
C THR A 516 -1.57 -12.88 17.34
N GLY A 517 -1.44 -11.57 17.12
CA GLY A 517 -0.45 -10.95 16.23
C GLY A 517 0.88 -10.63 16.93
N SER A 518 1.85 -10.10 16.18
CA SER A 518 3.21 -9.88 16.68
C SER A 518 3.36 -8.65 17.58
N TYR A 519 2.39 -7.73 17.61
CA TYR A 519 2.42 -6.54 18.47
C TYR A 519 2.00 -6.83 19.92
N GLY A 520 0.92 -7.59 20.12
CA GLY A 520 0.34 -7.85 21.45
C GLY A 520 -0.13 -6.59 22.21
N GLY A 521 -0.55 -6.77 23.45
CA GLY A 521 -0.94 -5.67 24.36
C GLY A 521 -2.29 -4.99 24.05
N ILE A 522 -3.03 -5.43 23.04
CA ILE A 522 -4.23 -4.76 22.51
C ILE A 522 -5.45 -5.15 23.35
N TYR A 523 -5.67 -4.46 24.47
CA TYR A 523 -6.81 -4.71 25.37
C TYR A 523 -7.83 -3.57 25.36
N HIS A 524 -9.05 -3.86 25.83
CA HIS A 524 -10.10 -2.87 26.14
C HIS A 524 -10.51 -1.93 24.99
N GLN A 525 -10.26 -2.32 23.74
CA GLN A 525 -10.54 -1.46 22.58
C GLN A 525 -12.05 -1.21 22.39
N HIS A 526 -12.92 -2.00 23.03
CA HIS A 526 -14.35 -1.73 23.14
C HIS A 526 -14.69 -0.51 24.01
N LEU A 527 -13.80 -0.08 24.91
CA LEU A 527 -13.92 1.17 25.68
C LEU A 527 -13.37 2.38 24.90
N VAL A 528 -12.47 2.16 23.94
CA VAL A 528 -11.91 3.20 23.04
C VAL A 528 -12.84 3.47 21.86
N PHE A 529 -13.47 2.43 21.32
CA PHE A 529 -14.39 2.49 20.17
C PHE A 529 -15.77 1.88 20.52
N PRO A 530 -16.52 2.47 21.48
CA PRO A 530 -17.75 1.88 21.99
C PRO A 530 -18.89 1.77 20.95
N ASP A 531 -18.92 2.66 19.97
CA ASP A 531 -19.81 2.60 18.79
C ASP A 531 -19.48 1.40 17.88
N LEU A 532 -18.20 1.20 17.55
CA LEU A 532 -17.75 0.13 16.67
C LEU A 532 -17.88 -1.26 17.34
N ALA A 533 -17.62 -1.33 18.65
CA ALA A 533 -17.82 -2.53 19.46
C ALA A 533 -19.31 -2.85 19.70
N LYS A 534 -20.17 -1.82 19.84
CA LYS A 534 -21.62 -2.04 19.83
C LYS A 534 -22.06 -2.57 18.46
N LEU A 535 -21.58 -2.00 17.36
CA LEU A 535 -21.91 -2.44 16.01
C LEU A 535 -21.45 -3.89 15.74
N GLN A 536 -20.31 -4.31 16.29
CA GLN A 536 -19.85 -5.71 16.29
C GLN A 536 -20.82 -6.63 17.04
N SER A 537 -21.24 -6.24 18.24
CA SER A 537 -22.20 -6.99 19.05
C SER A 537 -23.57 -7.09 18.35
N ASP A 538 -24.07 -5.98 17.78
CA ASP A 538 -25.34 -5.90 17.06
C ASP A 538 -25.36 -6.82 15.83
N TYR A 539 -24.29 -6.83 15.02
CA TYR A 539 -24.19 -7.71 13.85
C TYR A 539 -24.00 -9.18 14.21
N CYS A 540 -23.33 -9.50 15.33
CA CYS A 540 -23.25 -10.87 15.80
C CYS A 540 -24.63 -11.36 16.25
N ALA A 541 -25.34 -10.56 17.05
CA ALA A 541 -26.69 -10.87 17.52
C ALA A 541 -27.74 -10.94 16.39
N ASN A 542 -27.52 -10.21 15.28
CA ASN A 542 -28.37 -10.24 14.09
C ASN A 542 -27.57 -10.32 12.78
N PRO A 543 -27.06 -11.52 12.41
CA PRO A 543 -26.23 -11.70 11.20
C PRO A 543 -26.97 -11.39 9.90
N ALA A 544 -28.31 -11.50 9.88
CA ALA A 544 -29.12 -11.14 8.73
C ALA A 544 -28.92 -9.68 8.31
N SER A 545 -28.76 -8.76 9.27
CA SER A 545 -28.48 -7.34 8.99
C SER A 545 -27.08 -7.09 8.41
N LEU A 546 -26.10 -7.94 8.73
CA LEU A 546 -24.79 -7.96 8.09
C LEU A 546 -24.90 -8.51 6.66
N TYR A 547 -25.66 -9.58 6.47
CA TYR A 547 -25.89 -10.17 5.14
C TYR A 547 -26.59 -9.20 4.19
N THR A 548 -27.62 -8.46 4.65
CA THR A 548 -28.25 -7.40 3.85
C THR A 548 -27.25 -6.31 3.47
N ALA A 549 -26.32 -5.94 4.35
CA ALA A 549 -25.28 -4.96 4.03
C ALA A 549 -24.35 -5.43 2.90
N LEU A 550 -24.02 -6.73 2.84
CA LEU A 550 -23.25 -7.34 1.76
C LEU A 550 -24.09 -7.52 0.47
N GLU A 551 -25.38 -7.76 0.60
CA GLU A 551 -26.33 -7.92 -0.51
C GLU A 551 -26.73 -6.58 -1.18
N GLU A 552 -26.55 -5.46 -0.48
CA GLU A 552 -26.71 -4.10 -1.02
C GLU A 552 -25.39 -3.47 -1.51
N ALA A 553 -24.24 -4.14 -1.34
CA ALA A 553 -22.94 -3.56 -1.66
C ALA A 553 -22.67 -3.51 -3.17
N ASP A 554 -22.45 -2.31 -3.71
CA ASP A 554 -22.00 -2.09 -5.09
C ASP A 554 -20.47 -2.19 -5.20
N GLY A 555 -19.75 -1.91 -4.09
CA GLY A 555 -18.32 -2.16 -3.94
C GLY A 555 -17.94 -2.67 -2.55
N ILE A 556 -16.78 -3.31 -2.43
CA ILE A 556 -16.14 -3.66 -1.15
C ILE A 556 -14.65 -3.30 -1.16
N TYR A 557 -14.16 -2.77 -0.04
CA TYR A 557 -12.77 -2.37 0.17
C TYR A 557 -12.14 -3.13 1.35
N PHE A 558 -11.01 -3.79 1.08
CA PHE A 558 -10.17 -4.46 2.08
C PHE A 558 -8.94 -3.61 2.42
N SER A 559 -8.71 -3.29 3.70
CA SER A 559 -7.54 -2.47 4.10
C SER A 559 -6.21 -3.22 4.04
N GLY A 560 -5.11 -2.50 4.31
CA GLY A 560 -3.79 -3.06 4.55
C GLY A 560 -3.62 -3.62 5.97
N GLY A 561 -2.47 -4.24 6.24
CA GLY A 561 -2.17 -4.98 7.47
C GLY A 561 -1.63 -6.37 7.13
N ASP A 562 -2.10 -7.41 7.82
CA ASP A 562 -1.81 -8.82 7.55
C ASP A 562 -2.96 -9.52 6.78
N GLN A 563 -2.64 -10.17 5.66
CA GLN A 563 -3.63 -10.83 4.78
C GLN A 563 -4.20 -12.15 5.34
N ALA A 564 -3.52 -12.81 6.27
CA ALA A 564 -4.07 -13.98 6.96
C ALA A 564 -5.26 -13.60 7.85
N ARG A 565 -5.24 -12.42 8.48
CA ARG A 565 -6.40 -11.94 9.26
C ARG A 565 -7.64 -11.65 8.38
N HIS A 566 -7.45 -11.21 7.12
CA HIS A 566 -8.57 -11.17 6.15
C HIS A 566 -9.09 -12.58 5.85
N LEU A 567 -8.23 -13.59 5.69
CA LEU A 567 -8.67 -14.98 5.52
C LEU A 567 -9.48 -15.45 6.72
N GLU A 568 -8.95 -15.34 7.94
CA GLU A 568 -9.61 -15.79 9.17
C GLU A 568 -10.91 -15.04 9.49
N SER A 569 -11.16 -13.88 8.86
CA SER A 569 -12.43 -13.16 8.98
C SER A 569 -13.55 -13.71 8.09
N LEU A 570 -13.20 -14.42 7.00
CA LEU A 570 -14.12 -14.81 5.93
C LEU A 570 -14.05 -16.31 5.56
N LEU A 571 -13.07 -17.04 6.10
CA LEU A 571 -12.90 -18.48 6.00
C LEU A 571 -12.88 -19.09 7.39
N SER A 572 -13.68 -20.12 7.60
CA SER A 572 -13.63 -20.97 8.79
C SER A 572 -12.70 -22.17 8.54
N ARG A 573 -12.23 -22.81 9.61
CA ARG A 573 -11.34 -23.98 9.50
C ARG A 573 -12.15 -25.25 9.25
N ASP A 574 -11.67 -26.11 8.35
CA ASP A 574 -12.23 -27.44 8.14
C ASP A 574 -11.80 -28.43 9.24
N SER A 575 -12.25 -29.69 9.12
CA SER A 575 -11.90 -30.78 10.04
C SER A 575 -10.42 -31.19 10.01
N GLN A 576 -9.61 -30.61 9.12
CA GLN A 576 -8.15 -30.74 9.09
C GLN A 576 -7.43 -29.46 9.59
N GLY A 577 -8.18 -28.46 10.06
CA GLY A 577 -7.66 -27.19 10.59
C GLY A 577 -7.31 -26.13 9.53
N LYS A 578 -7.58 -26.40 8.24
CA LYS A 578 -7.23 -25.52 7.12
C LYS A 578 -8.32 -24.47 6.88
N LEU A 579 -7.94 -23.24 6.55
CA LEU A 579 -8.85 -22.15 6.20
C LEU A 579 -9.41 -22.37 4.79
N THR A 580 -10.46 -23.18 4.67
CA THR A 580 -11.07 -23.60 3.39
C THR A 580 -12.58 -23.39 3.33
N VAL A 581 -13.26 -23.31 4.48
CA VAL A 581 -14.72 -23.26 4.57
C VAL A 581 -15.19 -21.83 4.36
N ALA A 582 -15.81 -21.53 3.22
CA ALA A 582 -16.31 -20.19 2.92
C ALA A 582 -17.48 -19.80 3.84
N SER A 583 -17.30 -18.72 4.60
CA SER A 583 -18.38 -18.11 5.41
C SER A 583 -19.59 -17.68 4.56
N PRO A 584 -20.81 -17.60 5.12
CA PRO A 584 -21.98 -17.03 4.44
C PRO A 584 -21.73 -15.64 3.82
N GLU A 585 -20.91 -14.83 4.48
CA GLU A 585 -20.42 -13.53 4.05
C GLU A 585 -19.60 -13.63 2.77
N LEU A 586 -18.59 -14.51 2.74
CA LEU A 586 -17.75 -14.74 1.56
C LEU A 586 -18.55 -15.36 0.40
N GLN A 587 -19.50 -16.24 0.70
CA GLN A 587 -20.40 -16.82 -0.31
C GLN A 587 -21.23 -15.73 -1.00
N LYS A 588 -21.81 -14.79 -0.24
CA LYS A 588 -22.59 -13.66 -0.79
C LYS A 588 -21.71 -12.72 -1.62
N LEU A 589 -20.51 -12.39 -1.14
CA LEU A 589 -19.55 -11.55 -1.86
C LEU A 589 -19.12 -12.20 -3.19
N ARG A 590 -18.72 -13.49 -3.17
CA ARG A 590 -18.37 -14.25 -4.38
C ARG A 590 -19.55 -14.34 -5.37
N ALA A 591 -20.78 -14.53 -4.88
CA ALA A 591 -21.97 -14.58 -5.73
C ALA A 591 -22.26 -13.24 -6.42
N ARG A 592 -22.16 -12.10 -5.71
CA ARG A 592 -22.30 -10.76 -6.34
C ARG A 592 -21.18 -10.47 -7.32
N PHE A 593 -19.94 -10.81 -6.97
CA PHE A 593 -18.75 -10.61 -7.79
C PHE A 593 -18.85 -11.35 -9.13
N ALA A 594 -19.20 -12.65 -9.09
CA ALA A 594 -19.41 -13.47 -10.28
C ALA A 594 -20.62 -13.03 -11.13
N ALA A 595 -21.62 -12.38 -10.51
CA ALA A 595 -22.76 -11.80 -11.20
C ALA A 595 -22.51 -10.37 -11.75
N GLY A 596 -21.30 -9.82 -11.59
CA GLY A 596 -20.97 -8.45 -12.01
C GLY A 596 -21.64 -7.34 -11.18
N LYS A 597 -22.09 -7.65 -9.96
CA LYS A 597 -22.85 -6.75 -9.07
C LYS A 597 -22.02 -6.24 -7.87
N LEU A 598 -20.71 -6.41 -7.90
CA LEU A 598 -19.79 -5.98 -6.86
C LEU A 598 -18.42 -5.71 -7.46
N VAL A 599 -17.90 -4.50 -7.26
CA VAL A 599 -16.48 -4.19 -7.52
C VAL A 599 -15.69 -4.46 -6.25
N VAL A 600 -14.59 -5.21 -6.36
CA VAL A 600 -13.71 -5.50 -5.23
C VAL A 600 -12.47 -4.61 -5.31
N SER A 601 -12.06 -4.03 -4.19
CA SER A 601 -10.78 -3.35 -4.09
C SER A 601 -10.11 -3.61 -2.75
N GLY A 602 -8.82 -3.34 -2.68
CA GLY A 602 -8.08 -3.36 -1.44
C GLY A 602 -6.61 -3.04 -1.65
N THR A 603 -5.94 -2.69 -0.56
CA THR A 603 -4.54 -2.23 -0.57
C THR A 603 -3.65 -3.13 0.26
N SER A 604 -2.41 -3.36 -0.19
CA SER A 604 -1.44 -4.21 0.54
C SER A 604 -2.03 -5.62 0.78
N ALA A 605 -2.19 -6.05 2.03
CA ALA A 605 -2.92 -7.26 2.40
C ALA A 605 -4.30 -7.39 1.72
N GLY A 606 -5.06 -6.30 1.59
CA GLY A 606 -6.35 -6.27 0.92
C GLY A 606 -6.31 -6.46 -0.60
N ALA A 607 -5.13 -6.35 -1.24
CA ALA A 607 -4.92 -6.79 -2.62
C ALA A 607 -4.42 -8.24 -2.67
N ALA A 608 -3.45 -8.61 -1.83
CA ALA A 608 -2.93 -9.98 -1.75
C ALA A 608 -4.06 -11.00 -1.49
N VAL A 609 -4.98 -10.68 -0.59
CA VAL A 609 -6.12 -11.54 -0.22
C VAL A 609 -7.17 -11.71 -1.32
N GLN A 610 -7.16 -10.89 -2.36
CA GLN A 610 -8.04 -11.09 -3.52
C GLN A 610 -7.57 -12.27 -4.39
N GLY A 611 -6.29 -12.65 -4.34
CA GLY A 611 -5.78 -13.83 -5.03
C GLY A 611 -6.50 -15.13 -4.64
N GLY A 612 -6.36 -16.18 -5.44
CA GLY A 612 -6.99 -17.49 -5.21
C GLY A 612 -7.74 -18.01 -6.43
N GLY A 613 -8.56 -19.03 -6.24
CA GLY A 613 -9.21 -19.74 -7.35
C GLY A 613 -8.24 -20.69 -8.06
N LEU A 614 -8.52 -20.99 -9.34
CA LEU A 614 -7.84 -22.03 -10.11
C LEU A 614 -7.14 -21.48 -11.36
N SER A 615 -5.89 -21.91 -11.56
CA SER A 615 -5.11 -21.78 -12.78
C SER A 615 -5.05 -23.15 -13.46
N GLY A 616 -6.06 -23.48 -14.27
CA GLY A 616 -6.25 -24.84 -14.78
C GLY A 616 -6.69 -25.78 -13.66
N ASP A 617 -5.89 -26.82 -13.37
CA ASP A 617 -6.13 -27.75 -12.25
C ASP A 617 -5.40 -27.36 -10.95
N LYS A 618 -4.67 -26.23 -10.93
CA LYS A 618 -3.87 -25.78 -9.77
C LYS A 618 -4.56 -24.67 -9.00
N THR A 619 -4.65 -24.80 -7.68
CA THR A 619 -5.01 -23.69 -6.80
C THR A 619 -3.96 -22.59 -6.87
N ILE A 620 -4.39 -21.34 -7.06
CA ILE A 620 -3.52 -20.17 -7.00
C ILE A 620 -3.25 -19.84 -5.52
N PRO A 621 -2.01 -19.97 -5.01
CA PRO A 621 -1.72 -19.70 -3.61
C PRO A 621 -1.71 -18.20 -3.31
N MET A 622 -2.05 -17.82 -2.08
CA MET A 622 -1.81 -16.46 -1.58
C MET A 622 -0.41 -16.39 -0.96
N LEU A 623 0.32 -15.30 -1.22
CA LEU A 623 1.61 -15.05 -0.59
C LEU A 623 1.40 -14.44 0.82
N GLY A 624 2.02 -15.00 1.85
CA GLY A 624 1.83 -14.63 3.25
C GLY A 624 2.87 -13.66 3.82
N GLY A 625 4.14 -13.81 3.46
CA GLY A 625 5.23 -13.00 3.98
C GLY A 625 6.62 -13.47 3.53
N GLY A 626 7.67 -12.86 4.07
CA GLY A 626 9.08 -13.24 3.91
C GLY A 626 9.77 -12.81 2.62
N ASP A 627 11.09 -12.62 2.66
CA ASP A 627 11.83 -11.95 1.58
C ASP A 627 12.22 -12.86 0.39
N SER A 628 12.68 -12.22 -0.70
CA SER A 628 13.10 -12.90 -1.94
C SER A 628 14.28 -13.85 -1.75
N TYR A 629 15.26 -13.53 -0.90
CA TYR A 629 16.43 -14.38 -0.69
C TYR A 629 16.06 -15.64 0.09
N ASN A 630 15.26 -15.49 1.15
CA ASN A 630 14.73 -16.62 1.91
C ASN A 630 13.80 -17.50 1.06
N ALA A 631 12.94 -16.92 0.22
CA ALA A 631 12.12 -17.68 -0.74
C ALA A 631 12.98 -18.48 -1.74
N LEU A 632 14.05 -17.88 -2.28
CA LEU A 632 14.98 -18.58 -3.19
C LEU A 632 15.77 -19.69 -2.48
N LYS A 633 16.22 -19.45 -1.24
CA LYS A 633 17.09 -20.36 -0.47
C LYS A 633 16.35 -21.50 0.22
N HIS A 634 15.12 -21.28 0.69
CA HIS A 634 14.39 -22.22 1.55
C HIS A 634 13.02 -22.63 0.97
N GLY A 635 12.56 -22.02 -0.13
CA GLY A 635 11.21 -22.21 -0.63
C GLY A 635 10.18 -21.52 0.28
N PHE A 636 8.98 -22.08 0.38
CA PHE A 636 7.87 -21.49 1.14
C PHE A 636 7.30 -22.45 2.19
N ALA A 637 7.23 -21.99 3.43
CA ALA A 637 6.45 -22.65 4.47
C ALA A 637 4.94 -22.40 4.30
N GLN A 638 4.12 -23.28 4.85
CA GLN A 638 2.66 -23.13 4.87
C GLN A 638 2.26 -22.16 5.99
N GLY A 639 1.51 -21.12 5.65
CA GLY A 639 0.91 -20.20 6.60
C GLY A 639 -0.27 -20.84 7.35
N THR A 640 -0.41 -20.50 8.63
CA THR A 640 -1.43 -21.03 9.54
C THR A 640 -2.23 -19.95 10.27
N GLY A 641 -1.81 -18.69 10.19
CA GLY A 641 -2.30 -17.50 10.90
C GLY A 641 -1.35 -16.32 10.60
N PRO A 642 -1.51 -15.14 11.21
CA PRO A 642 -0.70 -13.95 10.90
C PRO A 642 0.83 -14.18 10.93
N THR A 643 1.57 -13.53 10.03
CA THR A 643 3.02 -13.75 9.85
C THR A 643 3.81 -12.47 9.52
N PRO A 644 5.00 -12.26 10.12
CA PRO A 644 5.91 -11.17 9.74
C PRO A 644 6.27 -11.13 8.25
N ASP A 645 6.52 -9.93 7.73
CA ASP A 645 6.74 -9.67 6.29
C ASP A 645 7.98 -8.79 6.06
N ASP A 646 9.03 -9.01 6.87
CA ASP A 646 10.22 -8.17 7.02
C ASP A 646 11.52 -8.82 6.49
N ALA A 647 12.61 -8.05 6.47
CA ALA A 647 13.94 -8.52 6.07
C ALA A 647 14.42 -9.71 6.93
N GLY A 648 14.91 -10.77 6.28
CA GLY A 648 15.42 -11.97 6.94
C GLY A 648 14.34 -12.97 7.35
N THR A 649 13.05 -12.68 7.14
CA THR A 649 11.95 -13.55 7.57
C THR A 649 11.65 -14.67 6.55
N THR A 650 11.23 -15.83 7.06
CA THR A 650 10.88 -17.03 6.27
C THR A 650 9.75 -16.73 5.30
N ALA A 651 9.88 -17.17 4.04
CA ALA A 651 8.83 -16.98 3.04
C ALA A 651 7.60 -17.88 3.32
N ILE A 652 6.41 -17.27 3.37
CA ILE A 652 5.14 -17.91 3.74
C ILE A 652 4.18 -17.92 2.55
N ARG A 653 3.44 -19.02 2.36
CA ARG A 653 2.32 -19.12 1.41
C ARG A 653 1.11 -19.82 2.04
N TYR A 654 -0.06 -19.51 1.53
CA TYR A 654 -1.31 -20.24 1.79
C TYR A 654 -1.63 -21.07 0.55
N ALA A 655 -1.39 -22.39 0.61
CA ALA A 655 -1.59 -23.30 -0.53
C ALA A 655 -3.05 -23.35 -1.01
N GLU A 656 -3.98 -23.09 -0.10
CA GLU A 656 -5.43 -23.03 -0.29
C GLU A 656 -5.89 -21.79 -1.08
N GLY A 657 -5.01 -20.81 -1.27
CA GLY A 657 -5.32 -19.54 -1.93
C GLY A 657 -5.88 -18.48 -0.98
N GLY A 658 -6.43 -17.42 -1.56
CA GLY A 658 -7.14 -16.36 -0.83
C GLY A 658 -8.64 -16.34 -1.11
N LEU A 659 -9.24 -15.15 -1.04
CA LEU A 659 -10.69 -14.98 -1.20
C LEU A 659 -11.16 -15.19 -2.66
N GLY A 660 -10.27 -15.15 -3.66
CA GLY A 660 -10.60 -15.53 -5.04
C GLY A 660 -11.39 -14.47 -5.82
N PHE A 661 -11.10 -13.19 -5.60
CA PHE A 661 -11.56 -12.04 -6.38
C PHE A 661 -10.55 -11.62 -7.49
N PHE A 662 -9.45 -12.35 -7.63
CA PHE A 662 -8.50 -12.27 -8.75
C PHE A 662 -7.96 -13.67 -9.05
N GLY A 663 -8.44 -14.28 -10.14
CA GLY A 663 -8.15 -15.67 -10.52
C GLY A 663 -7.12 -15.82 -11.65
N HIS A 664 -6.25 -14.84 -11.87
CA HIS A 664 -5.39 -14.77 -13.06
C HIS A 664 -3.89 -14.99 -12.78
N GLY A 665 -3.50 -15.03 -11.50
CA GLY A 665 -2.14 -15.28 -11.06
C GLY A 665 -1.97 -15.02 -9.57
N ILE A 666 -0.78 -15.25 -9.05
CA ILE A 666 -0.40 -14.89 -7.68
C ILE A 666 -0.29 -13.36 -7.58
N VAL A 667 -0.75 -12.77 -6.47
CA VAL A 667 -0.64 -11.33 -6.18
C VAL A 667 0.42 -11.09 -5.10
N ASP A 668 1.25 -10.09 -5.30
CA ASP A 668 2.23 -9.58 -4.34
C ASP A 668 2.22 -8.03 -4.33
N THR A 669 2.64 -7.41 -3.24
CA THR A 669 2.43 -5.99 -2.92
C THR A 669 3.66 -5.33 -2.27
N HIS A 670 3.68 -3.99 -2.21
CA HIS A 670 4.83 -3.17 -1.84
C HIS A 670 6.09 -3.57 -2.64
N PHE A 671 5.90 -3.83 -3.93
CA PHE A 671 6.60 -4.91 -4.60
C PHE A 671 8.09 -4.64 -4.88
N SER A 672 8.42 -3.72 -5.78
CA SER A 672 9.83 -3.47 -6.13
C SER A 672 10.55 -2.70 -5.02
N ILE A 673 9.86 -1.82 -4.27
CA ILE A 673 10.44 -1.14 -3.10
C ILE A 673 10.98 -2.14 -2.05
N ARG A 674 10.35 -3.31 -1.90
CA ARG A 674 10.82 -4.40 -1.03
C ARG A 674 11.53 -5.55 -1.78
N THR A 675 11.91 -5.34 -3.05
CA THR A 675 12.58 -6.30 -3.96
C THR A 675 11.97 -7.71 -3.97
N ARG A 676 10.67 -7.80 -4.28
CA ARG A 676 9.86 -9.03 -4.16
C ARG A 676 9.85 -9.92 -5.40
N GLU A 677 10.67 -9.60 -6.41
CA GLU A 677 10.76 -10.32 -7.67
C GLU A 677 11.18 -11.78 -7.51
N GLY A 678 12.15 -12.06 -6.62
CA GLY A 678 12.61 -13.42 -6.34
C GLY A 678 11.53 -14.29 -5.71
N ARG A 679 10.80 -13.79 -4.70
CA ARG A 679 9.74 -14.55 -4.02
C ARG A 679 8.56 -14.86 -4.96
N LEU A 680 8.09 -13.87 -5.72
CA LEU A 680 6.96 -14.05 -6.64
C LEU A 680 7.29 -15.03 -7.78
N VAL A 681 8.46 -14.91 -8.41
CA VAL A 681 8.93 -15.82 -9.46
C VAL A 681 9.09 -17.25 -8.94
N ARG A 682 9.62 -17.43 -7.73
CA ARG A 682 9.77 -18.74 -7.08
C ARG A 682 8.41 -19.40 -6.84
N LEU A 683 7.45 -18.67 -6.27
CA LEU A 683 6.13 -19.19 -5.89
C LEU A 683 5.27 -19.58 -7.10
N ALA A 684 5.30 -18.76 -8.16
CA ALA A 684 4.65 -19.09 -9.42
C ALA A 684 5.18 -20.42 -9.98
N LYS A 685 6.51 -20.59 -10.00
CA LYS A 685 7.09 -21.83 -10.55
C LYS A 685 6.83 -23.08 -9.70
N ASP A 686 6.83 -22.96 -8.36
CA ASP A 686 6.52 -24.10 -7.47
C ASP A 686 5.04 -24.53 -7.52
N SER A 687 4.13 -23.56 -7.59
CA SER A 687 2.68 -23.84 -7.59
C SER A 687 2.15 -24.32 -8.95
N GLY A 688 2.94 -24.17 -10.02
CA GLY A 688 2.50 -24.44 -11.39
C GLY A 688 1.60 -23.34 -11.97
N VAL A 689 1.48 -22.20 -11.30
CA VAL A 689 0.71 -21.04 -11.77
C VAL A 689 1.54 -20.24 -12.77
N ARG A 690 0.99 -19.95 -13.95
CA ARG A 690 1.72 -19.29 -15.04
C ARG A 690 2.20 -17.87 -14.68
N TYR A 691 1.33 -17.10 -14.02
CA TYR A 691 1.52 -15.67 -13.80
C TYR A 691 1.66 -15.30 -12.33
N GLY A 692 2.59 -14.37 -12.07
CA GLY A 692 2.66 -13.61 -10.82
C GLY A 692 2.61 -12.11 -11.11
N PHE A 693 1.82 -11.37 -10.34
CA PHE A 693 1.60 -9.93 -10.44
C PHE A 693 2.12 -9.24 -9.17
N GLY A 694 3.14 -8.40 -9.32
CA GLY A 694 3.72 -7.61 -8.24
C GLY A 694 3.34 -6.15 -8.37
N LEU A 695 2.69 -5.58 -7.35
CA LEU A 695 2.19 -4.20 -7.39
C LEU A 695 2.98 -3.28 -6.46
N ASP A 696 3.42 -2.14 -6.99
CA ASP A 696 4.11 -1.11 -6.22
C ASP A 696 3.16 -0.23 -5.38
N GLU A 697 3.74 0.49 -4.42
CA GLU A 697 3.00 1.48 -3.64
C GLU A 697 2.44 2.61 -4.52
N ASN A 698 1.33 3.21 -4.08
CA ASN A 698 0.59 4.26 -4.77
C ASN A 698 0.24 3.89 -6.22
N THR A 699 0.08 2.59 -6.50
CA THR A 699 -0.16 2.01 -7.83
C THR A 699 -1.24 0.93 -7.74
N ALA A 700 -2.07 0.84 -8.77
CA ALA A 700 -3.14 -0.14 -8.87
C ALA A 700 -3.17 -0.85 -10.23
N LEU A 701 -3.56 -2.13 -10.20
CA LEU A 701 -3.99 -2.89 -11.37
C LEU A 701 -5.51 -2.98 -11.34
N ALA A 702 -6.17 -2.29 -12.26
CA ALA A 702 -7.59 -2.44 -12.50
C ALA A 702 -7.83 -3.57 -13.52
N THR A 703 -8.77 -4.47 -13.23
CA THR A 703 -9.13 -5.62 -14.09
C THR A 703 -10.59 -5.57 -14.50
N SER A 704 -10.93 -6.12 -15.67
CA SER A 704 -12.31 -6.18 -16.16
C SER A 704 -13.01 -7.49 -15.79
N GLN A 705 -14.34 -7.45 -15.83
CA GLN A 705 -15.16 -8.63 -16.13
C GLN A 705 -14.61 -9.39 -17.35
N VAL A 706 -14.74 -10.72 -17.35
CA VAL A 706 -14.43 -11.53 -18.54
C VAL A 706 -15.43 -11.19 -19.65
N LYS A 707 -14.95 -10.64 -20.77
CA LYS A 707 -15.78 -10.24 -21.91
C LYS A 707 -15.24 -10.86 -23.19
N ALA A 708 -16.04 -11.70 -23.85
CA ALA A 708 -15.66 -12.44 -25.06
C ALA A 708 -14.31 -13.17 -24.93
N GLY A 709 -14.16 -13.96 -23.86
CA GLY A 709 -12.93 -14.73 -23.56
C GLY A 709 -11.75 -13.90 -23.06
N LYS A 710 -11.94 -12.61 -22.73
CA LYS A 710 -10.81 -11.71 -22.41
C LYS A 710 -11.01 -10.92 -21.12
N VAL A 711 -9.91 -10.74 -20.38
CA VAL A 711 -9.78 -9.82 -19.24
C VAL A 711 -8.82 -8.72 -19.64
N SER A 712 -9.32 -7.50 -19.71
CA SER A 712 -8.49 -6.30 -19.83
C SER A 712 -7.93 -5.93 -18.47
N MET A 713 -6.68 -5.47 -18.45
CA MET A 713 -6.00 -4.94 -17.27
C MET A 713 -5.32 -3.62 -17.63
N THR A 714 -5.36 -2.64 -16.74
CA THR A 714 -4.79 -1.29 -16.96
C THR A 714 -4.14 -0.80 -15.69
N VAL A 715 -2.96 -0.18 -15.82
CA VAL A 715 -2.20 0.37 -14.69
C VAL A 715 -2.56 1.83 -14.44
N LEU A 716 -2.68 2.17 -13.17
CA LEU A 716 -2.95 3.50 -12.66
C LEU A 716 -2.01 3.78 -11.48
N GLY A 717 -1.42 4.97 -11.42
CA GLY A 717 -0.62 5.42 -10.27
C GLY A 717 0.89 5.63 -10.52
N ALA A 718 1.64 5.75 -9.43
CA ALA A 718 2.97 6.38 -9.42
C ALA A 718 4.18 5.44 -9.59
N GLY A 719 3.98 4.13 -9.47
CA GLY A 719 4.97 3.09 -9.71
C GLY A 719 4.57 2.21 -10.89
N GLY A 720 4.76 0.89 -10.77
CA GLY A 720 4.33 -0.06 -11.79
C GLY A 720 3.68 -1.34 -11.27
N VAL A 721 3.36 -2.20 -12.22
CA VAL A 721 2.92 -3.58 -12.01
C VAL A 721 3.89 -4.48 -12.76
N TYR A 722 4.69 -5.22 -11.99
CA TYR A 722 5.54 -6.28 -12.49
C TYR A 722 4.69 -7.52 -12.81
N ILE A 723 4.97 -8.18 -13.93
CA ILE A 723 4.33 -9.44 -14.32
C ILE A 723 5.42 -10.44 -14.69
N ALA A 724 5.45 -11.58 -14.00
CA ALA A 724 6.27 -12.72 -14.35
C ALA A 724 5.44 -13.79 -15.07
N ASP A 725 5.93 -14.27 -16.21
CA ASP A 725 5.42 -15.44 -16.93
C ASP A 725 6.45 -16.58 -16.83
N VAL A 726 6.08 -17.66 -16.13
CA VAL A 726 6.95 -18.83 -15.88
C VAL A 726 6.63 -20.03 -16.79
N LYS A 727 5.77 -19.88 -17.80
CA LYS A 727 5.36 -20.95 -18.74
C LYS A 727 6.56 -21.65 -19.39
N HIS A 728 7.51 -20.86 -19.88
CA HIS A 728 8.71 -21.36 -20.57
C HIS A 728 9.96 -21.43 -19.67
N ALA A 729 9.84 -21.00 -18.41
CA ALA A 729 10.95 -21.02 -17.47
C ALA A 729 11.29 -22.46 -17.04
N SER A 730 12.58 -22.77 -16.95
CA SER A 730 13.09 -24.05 -16.44
C SER A 730 13.76 -23.84 -15.09
N ALA A 731 13.46 -24.69 -14.12
CA ALA A 731 13.93 -24.56 -12.75
C ALA A 731 14.51 -25.87 -12.21
N SER A 732 15.44 -25.76 -11.27
CA SER A 732 16.08 -26.90 -10.61
C SER A 732 16.49 -26.55 -9.18
N VAL A 733 16.65 -27.59 -8.35
CA VAL A 733 17.32 -27.51 -7.05
C VAL A 733 18.53 -28.44 -7.14
N ASN A 734 19.72 -27.96 -6.78
CA ASN A 734 20.93 -28.79 -6.81
C ASN A 734 21.01 -29.71 -5.57
N GLY A 735 21.98 -30.64 -5.55
CA GLY A 735 22.19 -31.55 -4.42
C GLY A 735 22.61 -30.90 -3.09
N ALA A 736 22.87 -29.59 -3.08
CA ALA A 736 23.13 -28.76 -1.90
C ALA A 736 21.94 -27.82 -1.58
N GLY A 737 20.73 -28.13 -2.07
CA GLY A 737 19.50 -27.39 -1.81
C GLY A 737 19.39 -26.02 -2.49
N SER A 738 20.39 -25.60 -3.29
CA SER A 738 20.36 -24.27 -3.91
C SER A 738 19.46 -24.24 -5.15
N TYR A 739 18.55 -23.27 -5.21
CA TYR A 739 17.59 -23.12 -6.30
C TYR A 739 18.18 -22.41 -7.52
N ALA A 740 17.74 -22.77 -8.72
CA ALA A 740 17.98 -22.02 -9.94
C ALA A 740 16.72 -21.99 -10.82
N ILE A 741 16.51 -20.88 -11.52
CA ILE A 741 15.50 -20.73 -12.57
C ILE A 741 16.08 -19.92 -13.74
N SER A 742 15.72 -20.30 -14.96
CA SER A 742 16.16 -19.63 -16.19
C SER A 742 15.06 -19.55 -17.23
N GLY A 743 15.10 -18.50 -18.06
CA GLY A 743 14.08 -18.26 -19.09
C GLY A 743 12.74 -17.77 -18.55
N VAL A 744 12.71 -17.08 -17.40
CA VAL A 744 11.52 -16.36 -16.93
C VAL A 744 11.31 -15.16 -17.85
N ARG A 745 10.07 -14.95 -18.30
CA ARG A 745 9.69 -13.75 -19.07
C ARG A 745 9.07 -12.75 -18.11
N THR A 746 9.47 -11.49 -18.21
CA THR A 746 9.09 -10.42 -17.29
C THR A 746 8.61 -9.18 -18.03
N HIS A 747 7.69 -8.49 -17.40
CA HIS A 747 7.11 -7.22 -17.84
C HIS A 747 7.02 -6.30 -16.62
N TYR A 748 7.10 -4.99 -16.84
CA TYR A 748 6.84 -3.99 -15.81
C TYR A 748 6.10 -2.84 -16.47
N LEU A 749 4.83 -2.69 -16.10
CA LEU A 749 3.87 -1.80 -16.72
C LEU A 749 3.66 -0.58 -15.82
N THR A 750 3.80 0.64 -16.33
CA THR A 750 3.46 1.86 -15.58
C THR A 750 2.21 2.52 -16.17
N GLN A 751 1.71 3.59 -15.56
CA GLN A 751 0.47 4.27 -15.96
C GLN A 751 0.30 4.44 -17.49
N GLY A 752 -0.90 4.17 -18.00
CA GLY A 752 -1.24 4.11 -19.44
C GLY A 752 -0.93 2.78 -20.13
N ASP A 753 -0.10 1.90 -19.55
CA ASP A 753 0.18 0.57 -20.12
C ASP A 753 -0.96 -0.41 -19.82
N LYS A 754 -1.11 -1.40 -20.71
CA LYS A 754 -2.23 -2.33 -20.71
C LYS A 754 -1.75 -3.76 -20.88
N ALA A 755 -2.47 -4.68 -20.25
CA ALA A 755 -2.39 -6.10 -20.53
C ALA A 755 -3.78 -6.64 -20.88
N VAL A 756 -3.86 -7.62 -21.77
CA VAL A 756 -5.10 -8.34 -22.10
C VAL A 756 -4.82 -9.82 -22.01
N LEU A 757 -5.42 -10.48 -21.03
CA LEU A 757 -5.38 -11.93 -20.88
C LEU A 757 -6.51 -12.54 -21.70
N ASP A 758 -6.16 -13.41 -22.64
CA ASP A 758 -7.07 -14.31 -23.31
C ASP A 758 -7.23 -15.57 -22.43
N VAL A 759 -8.43 -15.82 -21.90
CA VAL A 759 -8.63 -16.81 -20.82
C VAL A 759 -8.64 -18.25 -21.34
N ASP A 760 -8.97 -18.44 -22.63
CA ASP A 760 -9.08 -19.76 -23.25
C ASP A 760 -7.70 -20.28 -23.69
N SER A 761 -6.85 -19.42 -24.25
CA SER A 761 -5.44 -19.75 -24.55
C SER A 761 -4.49 -19.55 -23.38
N GLY A 762 -4.90 -18.76 -22.38
CA GLY A 762 -4.08 -18.34 -21.25
C GLY A 762 -2.95 -17.37 -21.64
N GLU A 763 -2.99 -16.73 -22.81
CA GLU A 763 -1.96 -15.82 -23.30
C GLU A 763 -2.20 -14.35 -22.91
N LEU A 764 -1.13 -13.67 -22.52
CA LEU A 764 -1.14 -12.27 -22.10
C LEU A 764 -0.53 -11.37 -23.18
N SER A 765 -1.37 -10.54 -23.82
CA SER A 765 -0.94 -9.52 -24.78
C SER A 765 -0.64 -8.21 -24.04
N ILE A 766 0.55 -7.63 -24.26
CA ILE A 766 0.97 -6.36 -23.63
C ILE A 766 0.95 -5.23 -24.65
N THR A 767 0.48 -4.05 -24.23
CA THR A 767 0.58 -2.80 -24.99
C THR A 767 1.19 -1.73 -24.10
N LEU A 768 2.39 -1.28 -24.45
CA LEU A 768 3.04 -0.13 -23.83
C LEU A 768 2.47 1.16 -24.46
N HIS A 769 2.23 2.17 -23.64
CA HIS A 769 1.56 3.42 -24.05
C HIS A 769 2.37 4.18 -25.11
N PRO A 770 1.77 4.54 -26.27
CA PRO A 770 2.52 4.99 -27.45
C PRO A 770 3.20 6.36 -27.30
N ALA A 771 2.83 7.14 -26.28
CA ALA A 771 3.54 8.39 -25.96
C ALA A 771 4.87 8.17 -25.22
N LYS A 772 5.12 6.97 -24.67
CA LYS A 772 6.37 6.66 -23.94
C LYS A 772 7.53 6.47 -24.92
N ARG A 773 8.67 7.09 -24.63
CA ARG A 773 9.84 7.12 -25.53
C ARG A 773 10.59 5.79 -25.54
N ALA A 774 10.71 5.15 -26.70
CA ALA A 774 11.41 3.88 -26.86
C ALA A 774 12.91 3.98 -26.56
N MET A 775 13.46 2.96 -25.89
CA MET A 775 14.83 2.90 -25.39
C MET A 775 15.64 1.85 -26.16
N ALA A 776 16.28 2.30 -27.24
CA ALA A 776 17.03 1.46 -28.17
C ALA A 776 18.18 0.67 -27.52
N ILE A 777 18.63 -0.39 -28.20
CA ILE A 777 19.86 -1.10 -27.85
C ILE A 777 21.06 -0.32 -28.40
N VAL A 778 22.05 -0.05 -27.56
CA VAL A 778 23.30 0.59 -27.91
C VAL A 778 24.38 -0.48 -28.07
N ALA A 779 24.98 -0.56 -29.27
CA ALA A 779 26.02 -1.53 -29.55
C ALA A 779 27.24 -1.32 -28.63
N ASN A 780 27.75 -2.41 -28.04
CA ASN A 780 28.87 -2.42 -27.10
C ASN A 780 28.66 -1.62 -25.79
N ALA A 781 27.43 -1.24 -25.44
CA ALA A 781 27.14 -0.64 -24.14
C ALA A 781 27.51 -1.59 -22.99
N VAL A 782 28.13 -1.03 -21.94
CA VAL A 782 28.57 -1.78 -20.75
C VAL A 782 27.35 -2.29 -20.00
N ALA A 783 27.34 -3.59 -19.68
CA ALA A 783 26.27 -4.22 -18.90
C ALA A 783 26.24 -3.65 -17.47
N PRO A 784 25.13 -3.04 -17.01
CA PRO A 784 24.99 -2.56 -15.65
C PRO A 784 25.01 -3.70 -14.63
N SER A 785 25.42 -3.40 -13.39
CA SER A 785 25.50 -4.38 -12.31
C SER A 785 25.29 -3.78 -10.93
N ASN A 786 24.77 -4.58 -10.01
CA ASN A 786 24.75 -4.31 -8.57
C ASN A 786 24.96 -5.61 -7.76
N ASP A 787 25.14 -5.47 -6.45
CA ASP A 787 25.46 -6.50 -5.48
C ASP A 787 24.46 -6.60 -4.30
N THR A 788 23.33 -5.89 -4.43
CA THR A 788 22.20 -5.86 -3.48
C THR A 788 20.85 -6.23 -4.14
N VAL A 789 20.82 -7.01 -5.23
CA VAL A 789 19.65 -7.14 -6.13
C VAL A 789 18.35 -7.66 -5.49
N PHE A 790 18.45 -8.41 -4.38
CA PHE A 790 17.32 -8.90 -3.58
C PHE A 790 17.40 -8.43 -2.12
N GLU A 791 18.05 -7.30 -1.86
CA GLU A 791 18.08 -6.67 -0.55
C GLU A 791 16.74 -6.00 -0.23
N TYR A 792 16.05 -6.52 0.78
CA TYR A 792 14.74 -6.02 1.21
C TYR A 792 14.79 -4.52 1.53
N GLY A 793 13.94 -3.74 0.87
CA GLY A 793 13.83 -2.28 1.05
C GLY A 793 14.68 -1.44 0.08
N SER A 794 15.52 -2.06 -0.77
CA SER A 794 16.52 -1.34 -1.59
C SER A 794 16.05 -0.84 -2.95
N SER A 795 14.91 -1.32 -3.48
CA SER A 795 14.53 -1.19 -4.90
C SER A 795 15.52 -1.77 -5.93
N SER A 796 16.57 -2.49 -5.50
CA SER A 796 17.74 -2.80 -6.35
C SER A 796 17.46 -3.62 -7.61
N TYR A 797 16.40 -4.45 -7.67
CA TYR A 797 16.00 -5.11 -8.91
C TYR A 797 15.48 -4.11 -9.95
N LEU A 798 14.55 -3.22 -9.55
CA LEU A 798 13.99 -2.20 -10.43
C LEU A 798 15.06 -1.18 -10.85
N THR A 799 15.96 -0.80 -9.93
CA THR A 799 17.13 0.04 -10.25
C THR A 799 18.02 -0.61 -11.31
N LEU A 800 18.25 -1.92 -11.24
CA LEU A 800 19.02 -2.67 -12.25
C LEU A 800 18.31 -2.74 -13.61
N ALA A 801 16.98 -2.93 -13.62
CA ALA A 801 16.18 -2.92 -14.84
C ALA A 801 16.14 -1.53 -15.50
N THR A 802 16.02 -0.46 -14.70
CA THR A 802 16.11 0.93 -15.16
C THR A 802 17.50 1.25 -15.70
N ALA A 803 18.57 0.80 -15.05
CA ALA A 803 19.93 0.94 -15.57
C ALA A 803 20.13 0.18 -16.89
N LEU A 804 19.56 -1.03 -17.03
CA LEU A 804 19.57 -1.81 -18.27
C LEU A 804 18.85 -1.07 -19.42
N ALA A 805 17.76 -0.39 -19.12
CA ALA A 805 17.04 0.43 -20.08
C ALA A 805 17.88 1.65 -20.50
N SER A 806 18.31 2.47 -19.53
CA SER A 806 19.01 3.76 -19.73
C SER A 806 20.40 3.63 -20.36
N SER A 807 21.14 2.56 -20.08
CA SER A 807 22.43 2.27 -20.72
C SER A 807 22.32 1.80 -22.17
N GLY A 808 21.13 1.38 -22.62
CA GLY A 808 20.95 0.69 -23.90
C GLY A 808 21.58 -0.71 -23.96
N ALA A 809 22.10 -1.25 -22.84
CA ALA A 809 22.77 -2.53 -22.82
C ALA A 809 21.83 -3.71 -23.15
N SER A 810 22.41 -4.81 -23.63
CA SER A 810 21.66 -6.06 -23.92
C SER A 810 21.43 -6.94 -22.69
N GLN A 811 22.21 -6.77 -21.62
CA GLN A 811 22.04 -7.48 -20.35
C GLN A 811 22.52 -6.65 -19.15
N ALA A 812 22.03 -6.98 -17.95
CA ALA A 812 22.48 -6.47 -16.67
C ALA A 812 22.63 -7.63 -15.65
N LEU A 813 23.51 -7.46 -14.67
CA LEU A 813 23.92 -8.51 -13.74
C LEU A 813 23.84 -8.04 -12.29
N GLY A 814 22.76 -8.39 -11.59
CA GLY A 814 22.62 -8.19 -10.16
C GLY A 814 23.10 -9.39 -9.36
N ASN A 815 23.49 -9.20 -8.11
CA ASN A 815 23.77 -10.29 -7.18
C ASN A 815 23.50 -9.89 -5.72
N THR A 816 23.76 -10.76 -4.75
CA THR A 816 23.47 -10.53 -3.31
C THR A 816 24.71 -10.50 -2.41
N SER A 817 25.93 -10.28 -2.95
CA SER A 817 27.17 -10.35 -2.16
C SER A 817 27.34 -9.22 -1.14
N ALA A 818 26.71 -8.06 -1.37
CA ALA A 818 26.72 -6.93 -0.44
C ALA A 818 25.49 -6.91 0.47
N SER A 819 24.40 -7.61 0.13
CA SER A 819 23.17 -7.56 0.94
C SER A 819 23.35 -8.19 2.32
N ALA A 820 22.81 -7.53 3.35
CA ALA A 820 22.94 -7.98 4.73
C ALA A 820 22.41 -9.42 4.94
N GLY A 821 23.28 -10.33 5.40
CA GLY A 821 22.96 -11.75 5.63
C GLY A 821 22.81 -12.65 4.39
N GLN A 822 22.92 -12.10 3.17
CA GLN A 822 22.62 -12.81 1.92
C GLN A 822 23.83 -13.43 1.19
N ALA A 823 24.95 -13.63 1.92
CA ALA A 823 26.23 -14.03 1.35
C ALA A 823 26.39 -15.55 1.09
N SER A 824 25.41 -16.41 1.43
CA SER A 824 25.56 -17.87 1.31
C SER A 824 24.24 -18.63 1.10
N PRO A 825 23.94 -19.09 -0.14
CA PRO A 825 24.67 -18.82 -1.38
C PRO A 825 24.44 -17.38 -1.89
N VAL A 826 25.46 -16.73 -2.44
CA VAL A 826 25.25 -15.49 -3.22
C VAL A 826 24.40 -15.83 -4.44
N TYR A 827 23.19 -15.27 -4.52
CA TYR A 827 22.35 -15.34 -5.71
C TYR A 827 22.78 -14.29 -6.72
N GLN A 828 22.68 -14.62 -8.01
CA GLN A 828 22.86 -13.71 -9.14
C GLN A 828 21.59 -13.71 -9.99
N ALA A 829 21.10 -12.51 -10.30
CA ALA A 829 20.03 -12.27 -11.26
C ALA A 829 20.63 -11.75 -12.57
N ARG A 830 20.27 -12.37 -13.69
CA ARG A 830 20.62 -11.90 -15.04
C ARG A 830 19.38 -11.41 -15.75
N LEU A 831 19.31 -10.12 -16.00
CA LEU A 831 18.27 -9.47 -16.82
C LEU A 831 18.83 -9.33 -18.23
N TYR A 832 18.13 -9.78 -19.27
CA TYR A 832 18.61 -9.71 -20.65
C TYR A 832 17.51 -9.50 -21.69
N ARG A 833 17.81 -8.67 -22.70
CA ARG A 833 16.89 -8.36 -23.80
C ARG A 833 16.90 -9.50 -24.83
N SER A 834 15.73 -10.05 -25.14
CA SER A 834 15.46 -10.88 -26.32
C SER A 834 15.03 -10.00 -27.51
N ASN A 835 14.90 -10.59 -28.70
CA ASN A 835 14.56 -9.88 -29.93
C ASN A 835 13.18 -9.19 -29.89
N ASP A 836 12.31 -9.62 -28.97
CA ASP A 836 10.96 -9.11 -28.71
C ASP A 836 10.84 -8.26 -27.44
N THR A 837 11.96 -7.99 -26.72
CA THR A 837 11.97 -7.07 -25.59
C THR A 837 11.73 -5.63 -26.04
N GLN A 838 10.72 -4.98 -25.47
CA GLN A 838 10.50 -3.54 -25.60
C GLN A 838 10.80 -2.86 -24.27
N MET A 839 11.45 -1.70 -24.33
CA MET A 839 11.70 -0.81 -23.20
C MET A 839 11.34 0.61 -23.60
N VAL A 840 10.60 1.31 -22.76
CA VAL A 840 10.15 2.69 -22.97
C VAL A 840 10.31 3.50 -21.68
N ARG A 841 10.37 4.83 -21.77
CA ARG A 841 10.35 5.73 -20.60
C ARG A 841 9.35 6.87 -20.71
N ALA A 842 8.91 7.34 -19.55
CA ALA A 842 8.29 8.66 -19.35
C ALA A 842 8.99 9.30 -18.15
N GLY A 843 9.82 10.32 -18.39
CA GLY A 843 10.73 10.85 -17.38
C GLY A 843 11.63 9.78 -16.79
N ALA A 844 11.74 9.74 -15.46
CA ALA A 844 12.51 8.72 -14.74
C ALA A 844 11.85 7.33 -14.72
N GLN A 845 10.54 7.20 -14.99
CA GLN A 845 9.88 5.89 -15.05
C GLN A 845 10.28 5.14 -16.32
N VAL A 846 10.70 3.88 -16.15
CA VAL A 846 10.87 2.90 -17.23
C VAL A 846 9.70 1.92 -17.19
N ALA A 847 9.18 1.55 -18.36
CA ALA A 847 8.27 0.42 -18.54
C ALA A 847 8.85 -0.55 -19.58
N TYR A 848 8.58 -1.85 -19.43
CA TYR A 848 9.11 -2.88 -20.33
C TYR A 848 8.20 -4.08 -20.52
N SER A 849 8.38 -4.77 -21.64
CA SER A 849 7.71 -6.03 -21.96
C SER A 849 8.72 -7.03 -22.53
N ASN A 850 8.51 -8.32 -22.24
CA ASN A 850 9.35 -9.42 -22.72
C ASN A 850 10.83 -9.30 -22.31
N LEU A 851 11.15 -8.72 -21.15
CA LEU A 851 12.51 -8.78 -20.60
C LEU A 851 12.74 -10.18 -20.03
N MET A 852 13.86 -10.83 -20.33
CA MET A 852 14.15 -12.17 -19.83
C MET A 852 14.97 -12.12 -18.53
N LEU A 853 14.69 -13.05 -17.62
CA LEU A 853 15.29 -13.17 -16.29
C LEU A 853 15.75 -14.61 -16.02
N ASP A 854 16.99 -14.73 -15.52
CA ASP A 854 17.49 -15.93 -14.83
C ASP A 854 17.89 -15.58 -13.39
N ILE A 855 17.71 -16.51 -12.45
CA ILE A 855 18.19 -16.41 -11.06
C ILE A 855 18.85 -17.73 -10.67
N ALA A 856 20.08 -17.70 -10.17
CA ALA A 856 20.76 -18.86 -9.58
C ALA A 856 21.94 -18.44 -8.68
N PRO A 857 22.51 -19.35 -7.86
CA PRO A 857 23.80 -19.13 -7.23
C PRO A 857 24.86 -18.70 -8.25
N GLN A 858 25.63 -17.68 -7.90
CA GLN A 858 26.60 -17.02 -8.79
C GLN A 858 27.57 -18.02 -9.47
N ALA A 859 27.99 -19.06 -8.75
CA ALA A 859 28.85 -20.13 -9.27
C ALA A 859 28.25 -20.91 -10.45
N LEU A 860 26.92 -21.07 -10.50
CA LEU A 860 26.24 -21.81 -11.58
C LEU A 860 26.10 -20.96 -12.85
N ILE A 861 25.79 -19.66 -12.71
CA ILE A 861 25.72 -18.73 -13.85
C ILE A 861 27.10 -18.52 -14.46
N GLN A 862 28.17 -18.43 -13.65
CA GLN A 862 29.54 -18.38 -14.18
C GLN A 862 29.91 -19.64 -14.98
N ALA A 863 29.54 -20.84 -14.51
CA ALA A 863 29.78 -22.10 -15.22
C ALA A 863 29.09 -22.16 -16.60
N SER A 864 27.90 -21.56 -16.74
CA SER A 864 27.15 -21.51 -18.01
C SER A 864 27.77 -20.61 -19.10
N LYS A 865 28.79 -19.80 -18.78
CA LYS A 865 29.45 -18.90 -19.76
C LYS A 865 30.40 -19.61 -20.74
N LYS A 866 30.65 -20.92 -20.60
CA LYS A 866 31.30 -21.70 -21.66
C LYS A 866 30.29 -21.94 -22.81
N PRO A 867 30.59 -21.53 -24.05
CA PRO A 867 29.65 -21.72 -25.16
C PRO A 867 29.45 -23.21 -25.45
N ARG A 868 28.19 -23.66 -25.41
CA ARG A 868 27.80 -24.96 -25.99
C ARG A 868 27.88 -24.85 -27.51
N THR A 869 29.00 -25.26 -28.09
CA THR A 869 29.16 -25.37 -29.54
C THR A 869 28.13 -26.34 -30.12
N ALA A 870 27.48 -25.94 -31.22
CA ALA A 870 26.40 -26.69 -31.85
C ALA A 870 26.93 -27.89 -32.65
N ALA A 871 27.31 -28.97 -31.95
CA ALA A 871 27.96 -30.13 -32.56
C ALA A 871 27.55 -31.49 -31.93
N ARG A 872 26.24 -31.82 -31.93
CA ARG A 872 25.73 -33.21 -31.79
C ARG A 872 24.25 -33.40 -32.18
N LEU A 873 23.89 -32.94 -33.39
CA LEU A 873 22.63 -33.31 -34.07
C LEU A 873 22.91 -33.72 -35.53
N ARG A 874 23.85 -34.67 -35.71
CA ARG A 874 24.18 -35.26 -37.02
C ARG A 874 25.00 -36.56 -36.92
N GLU A 875 24.48 -37.54 -36.16
CA GLU A 875 24.85 -38.97 -36.29
C GLU A 875 23.85 -39.79 -35.47
N GLY A 876 23.31 -40.87 -36.05
CA GLY A 876 22.16 -41.62 -35.49
C GLY A 876 20.93 -41.59 -36.40
N GLY A 877 21.08 -42.08 -37.65
CA GLY A 877 20.04 -41.89 -38.67
C GLY A 877 20.18 -42.70 -39.96
N ARG A 878 20.69 -43.94 -39.93
CA ARG A 878 20.46 -44.89 -41.04
C ARG A 878 20.62 -46.37 -40.67
N SER A 879 19.73 -47.18 -41.25
CA SER A 879 19.86 -48.62 -41.51
C SER A 879 19.86 -49.61 -40.33
N SER A 880 18.66 -50.07 -39.96
CA SER A 880 18.43 -51.52 -39.78
C SER A 880 16.97 -51.93 -40.10
N ARG A 881 16.66 -52.00 -41.40
CA ARG A 881 15.62 -52.84 -42.07
C ARG A 881 14.14 -52.75 -41.62
N ASP A 882 13.16 -52.94 -42.49
CA ASP A 882 13.17 -53.16 -43.96
C ASP A 882 12.45 -52.01 -44.71
#